data_AF-A0AAX3WS42-F1
#
_entry.id   AF-A0AAX3WS42-F1
#
_cell.length_a   1.000
_cell.length_b   1.000
_cell.length_c   1.000
_cell.angle_alpha   90.00
_cell.angle_beta   90.00
_cell.angle_gamma   90.00
#
_symmetry.space_group_name_H-M   'P 1'
#
loop_
_entity.id
_entity.type
_entity.pdbx_description
1 polymer ?
#
loop_
_entity_poly.entity_id
_entity_poly.type
_entity_poly.pdbx_seq_one_letter_code
_entity_poly.pdbx_strand_id
1 'polypeptide(L)'
;MEQINSILDYQKALEWYEQYFEKYFRGQAALYPSIKSSIARDDEYLINEYNINQEAIKLAEMDFSKCNSPLEKLAKMQHYGIPTRLVDVTTDPLVALFFAVTDTKNGDDGYVYMFVKKSKESTSKEVKLLSILAFSPDYNISTLQRAYAENYGETIEEYEIFKYISSTPFIKQEGHWENERLKRQQGTFAICGNTIQSRRVNRHLLNLDSYKPTMTFRIPFEKKESIKAELDEIGYNLTWMYPDLPSVAQYLKEKYSVSNRDLTKAFIIKKTEESNVYGGKVRRISIYIALTEKVSSREIKKIGSIIKENNEHLADVIFLYVARNEKDFLSDNYLIRGQWVSPALPEKMSPTKWAEADLTGYQWVENTGYAVYGDFFDKHLFNSDKEVYVKTIILFNKVQSLSEKLLSVCDDIEKMRKFAIQNQSKVREIFLQSGDIGITEKEFINEFITKPKEVISTLDNIFIYLLREDYKEQQIQYRIQRNLSEIKSITDKINEEYLHIEKLLNISQDDFERYTMEKIEEKFCYTETLPICSDALDVEINVSILKNEQGYVKVMGKTNLFDGASLLIGFSKGSDRTTVCKGKFESNFFSDKGQGFTPGKYECNITLSIPRTQSKEFVSKTGIEYERLKGPLVKREGIGPTISYSKIITLN
;
A
#
# COMPACT_ATOMS: atom_id res chain seq x y z
N MET A 1 4.26 -1.12 0.35
CA MET A 1 3.82 -2.17 -0.58
C MET A 1 3.03 -1.51 -1.68
N GLU A 2 3.15 -1.97 -2.92
CA GLU A 2 2.51 -1.39 -4.10
C GLU A 2 1.75 -2.49 -4.86
N GLN A 3 0.52 -2.23 -5.30
CA GLN A 3 -0.30 -3.21 -6.02
C GLN A 3 0.02 -3.18 -7.52
N ILE A 4 0.17 -4.36 -8.12
CA ILE A 4 0.48 -4.54 -9.54
C ILE A 4 -0.64 -5.33 -10.21
N ASN A 5 -1.26 -4.75 -11.23
CA ASN A 5 -2.37 -5.37 -11.96
C ASN A 5 -2.01 -5.82 -13.39
N SER A 6 -0.87 -5.37 -13.92
CA SER A 6 -0.35 -5.70 -15.26
C SER A 6 1.18 -5.63 -15.28
N ILE A 7 1.82 -6.16 -16.34
CA ILE A 7 3.27 -5.96 -16.56
C ILE A 7 3.61 -4.48 -16.70
N LEU A 8 2.75 -3.69 -17.35
CA LEU A 8 2.97 -2.26 -17.53
C LEU A 8 2.99 -1.51 -16.20
N ASP A 9 2.07 -1.83 -15.28
CA ASP A 9 2.08 -1.25 -13.93
C ASP A 9 3.38 -1.60 -13.20
N TYR A 10 3.84 -2.84 -13.34
CA TYR A 10 5.09 -3.30 -12.73
C TYR A 10 6.31 -2.54 -13.26
N GLN A 11 6.40 -2.37 -14.58
CA GLN A 11 7.48 -1.61 -15.22
C GLN A 11 7.49 -0.15 -14.78
N LYS A 12 6.33 0.52 -14.77
CA LYS A 12 6.20 1.90 -14.28
C LYS A 12 6.63 2.04 -12.83
N ALA A 13 6.29 1.08 -11.98
CA ALA A 13 6.70 1.10 -10.58
C ALA A 13 8.22 0.92 -10.42
N LEU A 14 8.86 0.14 -11.31
CA LEU A 14 10.31 -0.06 -11.33
C LEU A 14 11.10 1.17 -11.82
N GLU A 15 10.50 2.04 -12.65
CA GLU A 15 11.14 3.29 -13.12
C GLU A 15 11.68 4.14 -11.96
N TRP A 16 10.96 4.15 -10.82
CA TRP A 16 11.36 4.89 -9.63
C TRP A 16 12.73 4.44 -9.05
N TYR A 17 13.16 3.22 -9.39
CA TYR A 17 14.36 2.57 -8.89
C TYR A 17 15.45 2.42 -9.96
N GLU A 18 15.30 3.01 -11.14
CA GLU A 18 16.27 2.93 -12.24
C GLU A 18 17.66 3.46 -11.87
N GLN A 19 17.71 4.48 -11.01
CA GLN A 19 18.98 5.07 -10.55
C GLN A 19 19.87 4.13 -9.73
N TYR A 20 19.34 2.97 -9.30
CA TYR A 20 20.10 1.94 -8.60
C TYR A 20 20.47 0.81 -9.56
N PHE A 21 21.78 0.55 -9.69
CA PHE A 21 22.30 -0.49 -10.56
C PHE A 21 22.12 -1.90 -9.96
N GLU A 22 22.39 -2.07 -8.66
CA GLU A 22 22.37 -3.37 -8.00
C GLU A 22 21.02 -3.61 -7.33
N LYS A 23 20.13 -4.30 -8.06
CA LYS A 23 18.79 -4.67 -7.64
C LYS A 23 18.62 -6.18 -7.68
N TYR A 24 18.02 -6.71 -6.62
CA TYR A 24 17.73 -8.13 -6.48
C TYR A 24 16.26 -8.32 -6.20
N PHE A 25 15.66 -9.29 -6.87
CA PHE A 25 14.25 -9.57 -6.80
C PHE A 25 14.00 -11.00 -6.35
N ARG A 26 12.91 -11.21 -5.62
CA ARG A 26 12.41 -12.53 -5.28
C ARG A 26 10.90 -12.57 -5.44
N GLY A 27 10.43 -13.46 -6.32
CA GLY A 27 9.02 -13.75 -6.48
C GLY A 27 8.56 -14.85 -5.53
N GLN A 28 7.35 -14.70 -4.99
CA GLN A 28 6.69 -15.69 -4.14
C GLN A 28 5.20 -15.74 -4.50
N ALA A 29 4.67 -16.95 -4.66
CA ALA A 29 3.27 -17.13 -5.05
C ALA A 29 2.26 -16.85 -3.91
N ALA A 30 2.74 -16.61 -2.69
CA ALA A 30 1.95 -16.32 -1.50
C ALA A 30 2.76 -15.44 -0.53
N LEU A 31 2.10 -14.86 0.47
CA LEU A 31 2.77 -14.19 1.58
C LEU A 31 3.26 -15.25 2.57
N TYR A 32 4.59 -15.36 2.74
CA TYR A 32 5.19 -16.28 3.71
C TYR A 32 5.60 -15.52 4.98
N PRO A 33 5.57 -16.16 6.16
CA PRO A 33 6.00 -15.52 7.42
C PRO A 33 7.46 -15.08 7.39
N SER A 34 8.31 -15.78 6.63
CA SER A 34 9.71 -15.46 6.46
C SER A 34 10.30 -16.05 5.18
N ILE A 35 11.25 -15.37 4.56
CA ILE A 35 12.08 -15.82 3.45
C ILE A 35 13.29 -16.60 3.99
N LYS A 36 13.04 -17.87 4.32
CA LYS A 36 14.06 -18.83 4.78
C LYS A 36 14.74 -19.57 3.62
N SER A 37 16.04 -19.84 3.78
CA SER A 37 16.77 -20.81 2.95
C SER A 37 16.20 -22.22 3.12
N SER A 38 16.39 -23.11 2.16
CA SER A 38 15.76 -24.44 2.16
C SER A 38 16.22 -25.29 3.35
N ILE A 39 17.47 -25.16 3.80
CA ILE A 39 17.98 -25.84 5.00
C ILE A 39 17.36 -25.33 6.31
N ALA A 40 16.96 -24.05 6.38
CA ALA A 40 16.40 -23.44 7.59
C ALA A 40 14.88 -23.60 7.73
N ARG A 41 14.23 -24.28 6.78
CA ARG A 41 12.79 -24.56 6.86
C ARG A 41 12.46 -25.73 7.80
N ASP A 42 13.45 -26.58 8.06
CA ASP A 42 13.35 -27.74 8.93
C ASP A 42 14.56 -27.76 9.89
N ASP A 43 14.29 -27.76 11.19
CA ASP A 43 15.33 -27.74 12.21
C ASP A 43 16.21 -29.01 12.16
N GLU A 44 15.66 -30.16 11.77
CA GLU A 44 16.42 -31.41 11.62
C GLU A 44 17.41 -31.32 10.45
N TYR A 45 17.02 -30.67 9.36
CA TYR A 45 17.91 -30.42 8.23
C TYR A 45 19.04 -29.49 8.64
N LEU A 46 18.73 -28.40 9.36
CA LEU A 46 19.72 -27.44 9.81
C LEU A 46 20.73 -28.05 10.80
N ILE A 47 20.27 -28.92 11.71
CA ILE A 47 21.16 -29.68 12.62
C ILE A 47 22.10 -30.59 11.82
N ASN A 48 21.66 -31.11 10.69
CA ASN A 48 22.42 -32.04 9.86
C ASN A 48 23.07 -31.42 8.62
N GLU A 49 23.15 -30.08 8.50
CA GLU A 49 23.65 -29.40 7.30
C GLU A 49 25.01 -29.95 6.84
N TYR A 50 25.97 -30.10 7.76
CA TYR A 50 27.26 -30.71 7.49
C TYR A 50 27.13 -32.13 6.90
N ASN A 51 26.35 -33.00 7.54
CA ASN A 51 26.19 -34.40 7.15
C ASN A 51 25.51 -34.51 5.78
N ILE A 52 24.42 -33.76 5.56
CA ILE A 52 23.70 -33.70 4.28
C ILE A 52 24.65 -33.31 3.16
N ASN A 53 25.46 -32.27 3.38
CA ASN A 53 26.37 -31.76 2.37
C ASN A 53 27.51 -32.76 2.06
N GLN A 54 28.08 -33.42 3.07
CA GLN A 54 29.11 -34.46 2.87
C GLN A 54 28.54 -35.69 2.16
N GLU A 55 27.35 -36.14 2.55
CA GLU A 55 26.70 -37.30 1.96
C GLU A 55 26.27 -37.04 0.51
N ALA A 56 25.75 -35.84 0.21
CA ALA A 56 25.45 -35.40 -1.15
C ALA A 56 26.67 -35.45 -2.07
N ILE A 57 27.83 -34.95 -1.60
CA ILE A 57 29.08 -35.01 -2.37
C ILE A 57 29.50 -36.47 -2.60
N LYS A 58 29.39 -37.33 -1.58
CA LYS A 58 29.77 -38.74 -1.67
C LYS A 58 28.88 -39.53 -2.62
N LEU A 59 27.56 -39.30 -2.59
CA LEU A 59 26.59 -40.00 -3.43
C LEU A 59 26.69 -39.58 -4.91
N ALA A 60 27.10 -38.34 -5.18
CA ALA A 60 27.19 -37.78 -6.52
C ALA A 60 28.60 -37.23 -6.82
N GLU A 61 29.64 -38.00 -6.48
CA GLU A 61 31.04 -37.56 -6.55
C GLU A 61 31.44 -37.07 -7.95
N MET A 62 31.02 -37.78 -9.00
CA MET A 62 31.27 -37.39 -10.39
C MET A 62 30.67 -36.02 -10.73
N ASP A 63 29.50 -35.72 -10.21
CA ASP A 63 28.84 -34.43 -10.40
C ASP A 63 29.59 -33.30 -9.70
N PHE A 64 30.06 -33.52 -8.47
CA PHE A 64 30.77 -32.48 -7.72
C PHE A 64 32.26 -32.35 -8.07
N SER A 65 32.81 -33.27 -8.86
CA SER A 65 34.23 -33.30 -9.26
C SER A 65 34.72 -32.03 -9.95
N LYS A 66 33.82 -31.32 -10.65
CA LYS A 66 34.12 -30.05 -11.35
C LYS A 66 33.93 -28.80 -10.49
N CYS A 67 33.36 -28.93 -9.29
CA CYS A 67 33.13 -27.80 -8.39
C CYS A 67 34.41 -27.49 -7.61
N ASN A 68 35.01 -26.33 -7.88
CA ASN A 68 36.29 -25.89 -7.33
C ASN A 68 36.15 -25.17 -5.99
N SER A 69 34.92 -24.79 -5.62
CA SER A 69 34.65 -24.06 -4.37
C SER A 69 33.46 -24.62 -3.60
N PRO A 70 33.43 -24.46 -2.26
CA PRO A 70 32.24 -24.73 -1.44
C PRO A 70 30.96 -24.05 -1.96
N LEU A 71 31.07 -22.82 -2.48
CA LEU A 71 29.92 -22.10 -3.04
C LEU A 71 29.36 -22.80 -4.29
N GLU A 72 30.21 -23.23 -5.22
CA GLU A 72 29.79 -23.97 -6.42
C GLU A 72 29.08 -25.27 -6.05
N LYS A 73 29.57 -25.97 -5.01
CA LYS A 73 28.91 -27.17 -4.48
C LYS A 73 27.51 -26.84 -3.94
N LEU A 74 27.36 -25.77 -3.16
CA LEU A 74 26.05 -25.33 -2.66
C LEU A 74 25.10 -24.92 -3.81
N ALA A 75 25.58 -24.17 -4.80
CA ALA A 75 24.78 -23.80 -5.96
C ALA A 75 24.31 -25.03 -6.76
N LYS A 76 25.18 -26.03 -6.92
CA LYS A 76 24.83 -27.30 -7.58
C LYS A 76 23.85 -28.13 -6.74
N MET A 77 24.01 -28.18 -5.41
CA MET A 77 23.06 -28.80 -4.48
C MET A 77 21.67 -28.17 -4.59
N GLN A 78 21.59 -26.84 -4.51
CA GLN A 78 20.34 -26.08 -4.62
C GLN A 78 19.64 -26.34 -5.97
N HIS A 79 20.40 -26.46 -7.06
CA HIS A 79 19.85 -26.76 -8.37
C HIS A 79 19.08 -28.09 -8.41
N TYR A 80 19.61 -29.12 -7.77
CA TYR A 80 19.01 -30.45 -7.70
C TYR A 80 18.04 -30.64 -6.51
N GLY A 81 17.73 -29.57 -5.77
CA GLY A 81 16.75 -29.60 -4.69
C GLY A 81 17.29 -30.12 -3.35
N ILE A 82 18.61 -30.28 -3.22
CA ILE A 82 19.23 -30.57 -1.92
C ILE A 82 19.13 -29.30 -1.06
N PRO A 83 18.69 -29.38 0.20
CA PRO A 83 18.50 -28.20 1.03
C PRO A 83 19.83 -27.51 1.33
N THR A 84 19.89 -26.19 1.15
CA THR A 84 21.10 -25.38 1.38
C THR A 84 20.77 -24.10 2.13
N ARG A 85 21.81 -23.41 2.61
CA ARG A 85 21.73 -22.05 3.18
C ARG A 85 21.58 -20.94 2.15
N LEU A 86 21.43 -21.26 0.86
CA LEU A 86 21.21 -20.27 -0.19
C LEU A 86 19.73 -19.89 -0.29
N VAL A 87 19.47 -18.64 -0.62
CA VAL A 87 18.15 -18.12 -1.00
C VAL A 87 18.23 -17.64 -2.44
N ASP A 88 17.38 -18.19 -3.29
CA ASP A 88 17.30 -17.80 -4.70
C ASP A 88 16.79 -16.36 -4.84
N VAL A 89 17.54 -15.55 -5.59
CA VAL A 89 17.16 -14.20 -6.01
C VAL A 89 17.52 -14.04 -7.49
N THR A 90 16.92 -13.07 -8.16
CA THR A 90 17.19 -12.78 -9.57
C THR A 90 17.46 -11.30 -9.76
N THR A 91 18.29 -10.96 -10.74
CA THR A 91 18.50 -9.57 -11.18
C THR A 91 17.43 -9.13 -12.20
N ASP A 92 16.65 -10.08 -12.73
CA ASP A 92 15.58 -9.82 -13.68
C ASP A 92 14.22 -9.69 -12.96
N PRO A 93 13.60 -8.50 -12.97
CA PRO A 93 12.31 -8.30 -12.31
C PRO A 93 11.20 -9.17 -12.91
N LEU A 94 11.21 -9.47 -14.22
CA LEU A 94 10.18 -10.27 -14.86
C LEU A 94 10.28 -11.76 -14.50
N VAL A 95 11.49 -12.26 -14.22
CA VAL A 95 11.68 -13.59 -13.62
C VAL A 95 11.03 -13.65 -12.24
N ALA A 96 11.22 -12.63 -11.41
CA ALA A 96 10.57 -12.59 -10.10
C ALA A 96 9.03 -12.48 -10.23
N LEU A 97 8.54 -11.68 -11.17
CA LEU A 97 7.10 -11.58 -11.43
C LEU A 97 6.52 -12.94 -11.86
N PHE A 98 7.20 -13.68 -12.74
CA PHE A 98 6.81 -15.04 -13.13
C PHE A 98 6.63 -15.95 -11.91
N PHE A 99 7.58 -15.95 -10.98
CA PHE A 99 7.49 -16.74 -9.74
C PHE A 99 6.35 -16.29 -8.82
N ALA A 100 6.00 -15.00 -8.81
CA ALA A 100 4.87 -14.49 -8.04
C ALA A 100 3.51 -14.93 -8.60
N VAL A 101 3.42 -15.22 -9.91
CA VAL A 101 2.17 -15.59 -10.58
C VAL A 101 2.12 -17.05 -11.07
N THR A 102 3.12 -17.87 -10.73
CA THR A 102 3.21 -19.25 -11.25
C THR A 102 1.99 -20.07 -10.85
N ASP A 103 1.57 -19.97 -9.59
CA ASP A 103 0.36 -20.61 -9.06
C ASP A 103 -0.84 -19.66 -9.14
N THR A 104 -1.65 -19.86 -10.18
CA THR A 104 -2.88 -19.12 -10.46
C THR A 104 -4.12 -19.77 -9.86
N LYS A 105 -3.97 -20.91 -9.16
CA LYS A 105 -5.09 -21.70 -8.62
C LYS A 105 -5.20 -21.57 -7.11
N ASN A 106 -4.07 -21.42 -6.43
CA ASN A 106 -4.07 -21.05 -5.02
C ASN A 106 -4.59 -19.62 -4.85
N GLY A 107 -5.68 -19.44 -4.10
CA GLY A 107 -6.43 -18.20 -3.90
C GLY A 107 -5.67 -17.05 -3.23
N ASP A 108 -4.38 -17.27 -2.97
CA ASP A 108 -3.44 -16.32 -2.39
C ASP A 108 -2.96 -15.29 -3.41
N ASP A 109 -2.55 -14.12 -2.90
CA ASP A 109 -1.89 -13.09 -3.69
C ASP A 109 -0.41 -13.44 -3.91
N GLY A 110 0.17 -12.98 -5.01
CA GLY A 110 1.59 -13.09 -5.30
C GLY A 110 2.37 -11.88 -4.77
N TYR A 111 3.66 -12.07 -4.51
CA TYR A 111 4.53 -11.01 -4.01
C TYR A 111 5.88 -11.01 -4.73
N VAL A 112 6.36 -9.82 -5.08
CA VAL A 112 7.75 -9.61 -5.50
C VAL A 112 8.43 -8.69 -4.50
N TYR A 113 9.51 -9.18 -3.89
CA TYR A 113 10.36 -8.40 -2.99
C TYR A 113 11.55 -7.87 -3.79
N MET A 114 11.81 -6.58 -3.69
CA MET A 114 12.97 -5.94 -4.29
C MET A 114 13.91 -5.42 -3.21
N PHE A 115 15.19 -5.73 -3.37
CA PHE A 115 16.27 -5.30 -2.50
C PHE A 115 17.28 -4.50 -3.32
N VAL A 116 17.51 -3.25 -2.91
CA VAL A 116 18.64 -2.46 -3.41
C VAL A 116 19.79 -2.65 -2.45
N LYS A 117 20.75 -3.49 -2.84
CA LYS A 117 21.88 -3.89 -1.99
C LYS A 117 23.14 -4.01 -2.83
N LYS A 118 24.26 -3.56 -2.26
CA LYS A 118 25.57 -3.80 -2.85
C LYS A 118 25.91 -5.29 -2.78
N SER A 119 26.29 -5.84 -3.92
CA SER A 119 26.69 -7.24 -4.06
C SER A 119 28.06 -7.53 -3.47
N LYS A 120 28.32 -8.82 -3.29
CA LYS A 120 29.64 -9.37 -2.97
C LYS A 120 30.06 -10.31 -4.10
N GLU A 121 31.31 -10.17 -4.54
CA GLU A 121 31.94 -11.13 -5.45
C GLU A 121 31.97 -12.51 -4.77
N SER A 122 31.83 -13.60 -5.54
CA SER A 122 31.89 -14.97 -5.01
C SER A 122 33.20 -15.27 -4.28
N THR A 123 34.27 -14.59 -4.68
CA THR A 123 35.62 -14.73 -4.14
C THR A 123 35.89 -13.90 -2.88
N SER A 124 34.93 -13.06 -2.46
CA SER A 124 35.07 -12.23 -1.27
C SER A 124 35.23 -13.07 0.01
N LYS A 125 35.99 -12.56 0.99
CA LYS A 125 36.22 -13.26 2.26
C LYS A 125 34.92 -13.70 2.96
N GLU A 126 33.93 -12.81 2.92
CA GLU A 126 32.60 -13.00 3.49
C GLU A 126 31.85 -14.19 2.85
N VAL A 127 31.73 -14.22 1.52
CA VAL A 127 31.05 -15.32 0.80
C VAL A 127 31.79 -16.64 0.95
N LYS A 128 33.13 -16.61 0.86
CA LYS A 128 33.99 -17.77 1.09
C LYS A 128 33.78 -18.40 2.47
N LEU A 129 33.75 -17.57 3.52
CA LEU A 129 33.53 -18.02 4.91
C LEU A 129 32.13 -18.61 5.08
N LEU A 130 31.10 -17.91 4.61
CA LEU A 130 29.71 -18.37 4.74
C LEU A 130 29.47 -19.69 4.01
N SER A 131 30.18 -19.90 2.89
CA SER A 131 30.13 -21.17 2.16
C SER A 131 30.80 -22.31 2.94
N ILE A 132 31.91 -22.04 3.62
CA ILE A 132 32.60 -23.03 4.49
C ILE A 132 31.73 -23.48 5.64
N LEU A 133 30.95 -22.59 6.25
CA LEU A 133 30.10 -22.94 7.38
C LEU A 133 29.17 -24.12 7.08
N ALA A 134 28.67 -24.21 5.84
CA ALA A 134 27.81 -25.32 5.41
C ALA A 134 28.53 -26.69 5.43
N PHE A 135 29.86 -26.69 5.33
CA PHE A 135 30.71 -27.88 5.33
C PHE A 135 31.53 -28.02 6.61
N SER A 136 31.23 -27.26 7.67
CA SER A 136 31.95 -27.34 8.92
C SER A 136 31.18 -28.17 9.96
N PRO A 137 31.82 -29.14 10.64
CA PRO A 137 31.17 -29.97 11.66
C PRO A 137 30.88 -29.18 12.94
N ASP A 138 31.63 -28.11 13.20
CA ASP A 138 31.42 -27.18 14.31
C ASP A 138 31.79 -25.75 13.90
N TYR A 139 31.42 -24.78 14.73
CA TYR A 139 31.66 -23.35 14.47
C TYR A 139 32.71 -22.75 15.42
N ASN A 140 33.64 -23.57 15.91
CA ASN A 140 34.78 -23.05 16.66
C ASN A 140 35.67 -22.23 15.72
N ILE A 141 36.16 -21.09 16.21
CA ILE A 141 36.95 -20.14 15.41
C ILE A 141 38.18 -20.82 14.79
N SER A 142 38.91 -21.64 15.55
CA SER A 142 40.08 -22.37 15.05
C SER A 142 39.73 -23.37 13.95
N THR A 143 38.59 -24.07 14.05
CA THR A 143 38.08 -24.97 13.00
C THR A 143 37.80 -24.19 11.72
N LEU A 144 37.10 -23.06 11.82
CA LEU A 144 36.75 -22.22 10.67
C LEU A 144 37.98 -21.61 10.01
N GLN A 145 38.95 -21.12 10.78
CA GLN A 145 40.21 -20.57 10.25
C GLN A 145 41.01 -21.62 9.48
N ARG A 146 41.12 -22.84 10.03
CA ARG A 146 41.81 -23.95 9.37
C ARG A 146 41.08 -24.34 8.08
N ALA A 147 39.77 -24.54 8.12
CA ALA A 147 38.99 -24.88 6.93
C ALA A 147 39.10 -23.80 5.84
N TYR A 148 39.15 -22.53 6.25
CA TYR A 148 39.37 -21.39 5.34
C TYR A 148 40.73 -21.44 4.64
N ALA A 149 41.79 -21.67 5.42
CA ALA A 149 43.14 -21.82 4.88
C ALA A 149 43.27 -23.02 3.94
N GLU A 150 42.68 -24.17 4.30
CA GLU A 150 42.72 -25.39 3.49
C GLU A 150 41.97 -25.26 2.16
N ASN A 151 40.82 -24.58 2.13
CA ASN A 151 40.01 -24.44 0.91
C ASN A 151 40.52 -23.33 -0.03
N TYR A 152 41.12 -22.26 0.51
CA TYR A 152 41.43 -21.06 -0.28
C TYR A 152 42.89 -20.61 -0.25
N GLY A 153 43.74 -21.19 0.60
CA GLY A 153 45.14 -20.77 0.75
C GLY A 153 45.31 -19.37 1.36
N GLU A 154 44.28 -18.87 2.03
CA GLU A 154 44.20 -17.52 2.61
C GLU A 154 43.92 -17.59 4.12
N THR A 155 44.23 -16.52 4.86
CA THR A 155 43.88 -16.41 6.29
C THR A 155 42.67 -15.49 6.52
N ILE A 156 41.93 -15.78 7.59
CA ILE A 156 40.80 -14.98 8.05
C ILE A 156 40.93 -14.70 9.55
N GLU A 157 40.73 -13.44 9.92
CA GLU A 157 40.86 -13.00 11.31
C GLU A 157 39.58 -13.24 12.12
N GLU A 158 39.69 -13.40 13.44
CA GLU A 158 38.53 -13.65 14.31
C GLU A 158 37.47 -12.54 14.22
N TYR A 159 37.90 -11.27 14.16
CA TYR A 159 36.97 -10.15 14.01
C TYR A 159 36.26 -10.16 12.65
N GLU A 160 36.91 -10.64 11.59
CA GLU A 160 36.31 -10.80 10.26
C GLU A 160 35.24 -11.89 10.30
N ILE A 161 35.52 -13.00 10.98
CA ILE A 161 34.57 -14.10 11.16
C ILE A 161 33.28 -13.59 11.80
N PHE A 162 33.35 -12.94 12.97
CA PHE A 162 32.14 -12.46 13.64
C PHE A 162 31.39 -11.39 12.84
N LYS A 163 32.11 -10.52 12.12
CA LYS A 163 31.51 -9.52 11.23
C LYS A 163 30.74 -10.17 10.09
N TYR A 164 31.33 -11.15 9.40
CA TYR A 164 30.76 -11.76 8.20
C TYR A 164 29.68 -12.79 8.50
N ILE A 165 29.77 -13.52 9.61
CA ILE A 165 28.77 -14.52 10.00
C ILE A 165 27.39 -13.91 10.25
N SER A 166 27.33 -12.67 10.76
CA SER A 166 26.06 -12.00 11.09
C SER A 166 25.42 -11.27 9.90
N SER A 167 25.68 -11.72 8.68
CA SER A 167 25.21 -11.07 7.45
C SER A 167 24.50 -12.05 6.51
N THR A 168 23.80 -11.53 5.51
CA THR A 168 23.21 -12.34 4.42
C THR A 168 23.53 -11.68 3.07
N PRO A 169 24.80 -11.73 2.62
CA PRO A 169 25.23 -10.98 1.46
C PRO A 169 24.57 -11.52 0.19
N PHE A 170 24.20 -10.58 -0.69
CA PHE A 170 23.79 -10.88 -2.05
C PHE A 170 25.03 -11.11 -2.90
N ILE A 171 25.07 -12.25 -3.60
CA ILE A 171 26.20 -12.62 -4.44
C ILE A 171 26.01 -11.97 -5.81
N LYS A 172 27.08 -11.39 -6.34
CA LYS A 172 27.08 -10.82 -7.68
C LYS A 172 26.79 -11.91 -8.70
N GLN A 173 25.97 -11.59 -9.69
CA GLN A 173 25.67 -12.55 -10.76
C GLN A 173 26.93 -12.77 -11.61
N GLU A 174 27.42 -14.00 -11.63
CA GLU A 174 28.60 -14.42 -12.40
C GLU A 174 28.18 -15.26 -13.62
N GLY A 175 28.86 -15.07 -14.76
CA GLY A 175 28.54 -15.75 -16.02
C GLY A 175 28.97 -17.23 -16.08
N HIS A 176 29.65 -17.73 -15.06
CA HIS A 176 30.33 -19.03 -15.06
C HIS A 176 29.50 -20.20 -14.54
N TRP A 177 28.25 -19.99 -14.09
CA TRP A 177 27.40 -21.11 -13.69
C TRP A 177 27.12 -22.01 -14.90
N GLU A 178 27.56 -23.27 -14.89
CA GLU A 178 27.36 -24.21 -16.01
C GLU A 178 25.88 -24.55 -16.29
N ASN A 179 24.97 -24.05 -15.45
CA ASN A 179 23.56 -24.40 -15.43
C ASN A 179 22.68 -23.48 -16.29
N GLU A 180 22.08 -24.03 -17.35
CA GLU A 180 21.16 -23.28 -18.22
C GLU A 180 19.97 -22.68 -17.48
N ARG A 181 19.42 -23.38 -16.47
CA ARG A 181 18.31 -22.86 -15.65
C ARG A 181 18.70 -21.57 -14.94
N LEU A 182 19.85 -21.55 -14.27
CA LEU A 182 20.34 -20.35 -13.58
C LEU A 182 20.62 -19.20 -14.55
N LYS A 183 21.17 -19.50 -15.73
CA LYS A 183 21.39 -18.50 -16.79
C LYS A 183 20.09 -17.85 -17.25
N ARG A 184 19.07 -18.66 -17.57
CA ARG A 184 17.77 -18.15 -18.04
C ARG A 184 17.04 -17.35 -16.97
N GLN A 185 17.08 -17.83 -15.72
CA GLN A 185 16.46 -17.13 -14.60
C GLN A 185 17.21 -15.86 -14.18
N GLN A 186 18.34 -15.53 -14.83
CA GLN A 186 19.28 -14.51 -14.37
C GLN A 186 19.53 -14.63 -12.85
N GLY A 187 19.63 -15.88 -12.42
CA GLY A 187 19.59 -16.27 -11.01
C GLY A 187 20.93 -16.03 -10.34
N THR A 188 20.85 -15.63 -9.08
CA THR A 188 21.96 -15.58 -8.14
C THR A 188 21.41 -15.89 -6.73
N PHE A 189 22.25 -15.75 -5.71
CA PHE A 189 21.92 -16.17 -4.37
C PHE A 189 22.18 -15.06 -3.35
N ALA A 190 21.36 -15.05 -2.31
CA ALA A 190 21.79 -14.54 -1.01
C ALA A 190 22.22 -15.74 -0.15
N ILE A 191 23.37 -15.65 0.52
CA ILE A 191 23.87 -16.72 1.38
C ILE A 191 23.61 -16.39 2.85
N CYS A 192 22.83 -17.22 3.53
CA CYS A 192 22.43 -16.98 4.91
C CYS A 192 23.58 -17.25 5.88
N GLY A 193 23.95 -16.23 6.64
CA GLY A 193 24.83 -16.35 7.80
C GLY A 193 24.11 -16.91 9.02
N ASN A 194 24.78 -16.87 10.17
CA ASN A 194 24.30 -17.43 11.43
C ASN A 194 24.10 -16.32 12.47
N THR A 195 23.23 -16.59 13.45
CA THR A 195 23.12 -15.73 14.63
C THR A 195 24.30 -15.92 15.57
N ILE A 196 24.66 -14.84 16.28
CA ILE A 196 25.71 -14.85 17.30
C ILE A 196 25.09 -14.51 18.66
N GLN A 197 25.42 -15.30 19.67
CA GLN A 197 25.07 -15.02 21.06
C GLN A 197 26.30 -15.20 21.95
N SER A 198 26.61 -14.20 22.79
CA SER A 198 27.74 -14.27 23.74
C SER A 198 29.08 -14.68 23.10
N ARG A 199 29.38 -14.14 21.90
CA ARG A 199 30.55 -14.49 21.05
C ARG A 199 30.62 -15.96 20.62
N ARG A 200 29.49 -16.67 20.60
CA ARG A 200 29.36 -18.01 20.02
C ARG A 200 28.45 -17.97 18.82
N VAL A 201 28.85 -18.69 17.78
CA VAL A 201 28.06 -18.85 16.56
C VAL A 201 27.03 -19.95 16.79
N ASN A 202 25.75 -19.61 16.66
CA ASN A 202 24.65 -20.55 16.86
C ASN A 202 24.28 -21.24 15.54
N ARG A 203 23.72 -22.46 15.63
CA ARG A 203 23.13 -23.18 14.48
C ARG A 203 21.72 -22.67 14.15
N HIS A 204 21.56 -21.35 14.09
CA HIS A 204 20.35 -20.71 13.63
C HIS A 204 20.72 -19.71 12.55
N LEU A 205 20.17 -19.88 11.35
CA LEU A 205 20.47 -19.03 10.19
C LEU A 205 19.69 -17.72 10.24
N LEU A 206 20.32 -16.67 9.70
CA LEU A 206 19.63 -15.43 9.35
C LEU A 206 18.75 -15.67 8.12
N ASN A 207 17.57 -15.05 8.12
CA ASN A 207 16.65 -15.10 6.97
C ASN A 207 16.85 -13.86 6.09
N LEU A 208 16.35 -13.90 4.86
CA LEU A 208 16.47 -12.74 3.97
C LEU A 208 15.69 -11.52 4.50
N ASP A 209 14.64 -11.76 5.30
CA ASP A 209 13.86 -10.70 5.95
C ASP A 209 14.62 -9.96 7.07
N SER A 210 15.85 -10.39 7.39
CA SER A 210 16.77 -9.58 8.19
C SER A 210 17.07 -8.23 7.52
N TYR A 211 16.86 -8.14 6.21
CA TYR A 211 16.77 -6.88 5.49
C TYR A 211 15.33 -6.57 5.13
N LYS A 212 14.86 -5.37 5.49
CA LYS A 212 13.59 -4.87 4.98
C LYS A 212 13.71 -4.68 3.46
N PRO A 213 12.81 -5.25 2.65
CA PRO A 213 12.78 -4.99 1.21
C PRO A 213 12.62 -3.50 0.93
N THR A 214 13.34 -2.99 -0.06
CA THR A 214 13.22 -1.60 -0.54
C THR A 214 11.84 -1.35 -1.15
N MET A 215 11.25 -2.37 -1.79
CA MET A 215 9.86 -2.38 -2.19
C MET A 215 9.29 -3.79 -2.14
N THR A 216 8.00 -3.90 -1.82
CA THR A 216 7.21 -5.12 -1.97
C THR A 216 6.07 -4.83 -2.93
N PHE A 217 6.02 -5.56 -4.03
CA PHE A 217 4.95 -5.51 -5.01
C PHE A 217 3.97 -6.65 -4.72
N ARG A 218 2.69 -6.34 -4.54
CA ARG A 218 1.61 -7.31 -4.35
C ARG A 218 0.89 -7.49 -5.69
N ILE A 219 0.75 -8.74 -6.11
CA ILE A 219 -0.02 -9.14 -7.28
C ILE A 219 -1.29 -9.80 -6.75
N PRO A 220 -2.45 -9.12 -6.81
CA PRO A 220 -3.70 -9.72 -6.35
C PRO A 220 -3.99 -11.03 -7.09
N PHE A 221 -4.61 -11.99 -6.41
CA PHE A 221 -5.01 -13.28 -6.99
C PHE A 221 -5.75 -13.10 -8.32
N GLU A 222 -6.67 -12.13 -8.40
CA GLU A 222 -7.50 -11.90 -9.58
C GLU A 222 -6.67 -11.57 -10.83
N LYS A 223 -5.43 -11.09 -10.65
CA LYS A 223 -4.52 -10.62 -11.71
C LYS A 223 -3.42 -11.62 -12.07
N LYS A 224 -3.23 -12.68 -11.29
CA LYS A 224 -2.19 -13.67 -11.58
C LYS A 224 -2.35 -14.33 -12.95
N GLU A 225 -3.56 -14.75 -13.32
CA GLU A 225 -3.82 -15.39 -14.62
C GLU A 225 -3.52 -14.44 -15.79
N SER A 226 -3.95 -13.18 -15.72
CA SER A 226 -3.72 -12.20 -16.78
C SER A 226 -2.25 -11.84 -16.92
N ILE A 227 -1.56 -11.58 -15.79
CA ILE A 227 -0.12 -11.27 -15.81
C ILE A 227 0.70 -12.48 -16.29
N LYS A 228 0.34 -13.70 -15.90
CA LYS A 228 1.00 -14.93 -16.40
C LYS A 228 0.83 -15.07 -17.92
N ALA A 229 -0.33 -14.70 -18.47
CA ALA A 229 -0.56 -14.68 -19.91
C ALA A 229 0.26 -13.60 -20.62
N GLU A 230 0.30 -12.37 -20.09
CA GLU A 230 1.15 -11.28 -20.61
C GLU A 230 2.64 -11.70 -20.62
N LEU A 231 3.10 -12.40 -19.58
CA LEU A 231 4.48 -12.91 -19.49
C LEU A 231 4.76 -13.98 -20.56
N ASP A 232 3.82 -14.89 -20.80
CA ASP A 232 3.95 -15.92 -21.83
C ASP A 232 4.06 -15.31 -23.24
N GLU A 233 3.29 -14.24 -23.53
CA GLU A 233 3.35 -13.53 -24.81
C GLU A 233 4.72 -12.89 -25.08
N ILE A 234 5.40 -12.39 -24.05
CA ILE A 234 6.75 -11.82 -24.16
C ILE A 234 7.86 -12.86 -23.93
N GLY A 235 7.53 -14.14 -23.79
CA GLY A 235 8.48 -15.25 -23.73
C GLY A 235 8.92 -15.69 -22.33
N TYR A 236 8.41 -15.08 -21.26
CA TYR A 236 8.66 -15.46 -19.87
C TYR A 236 7.69 -16.55 -19.42
N ASN A 237 7.91 -17.78 -19.91
CA ASN A 237 7.04 -18.92 -19.61
C ASN A 237 7.77 -20.10 -18.97
N LEU A 238 7.00 -21.12 -18.58
CA LEU A 238 7.52 -22.28 -17.85
C LEU A 238 8.63 -23.00 -18.63
N THR A 239 8.49 -23.15 -19.95
CA THR A 239 9.49 -23.84 -20.79
C THR A 239 10.76 -23.03 -21.01
N TRP A 240 10.64 -21.70 -20.95
CA TRP A 240 11.79 -20.82 -20.94
C TRP A 240 12.51 -20.89 -19.59
N MET A 241 11.78 -20.78 -18.47
CA MET A 241 12.34 -20.85 -17.11
C MET A 241 12.98 -22.20 -16.78
N TYR A 242 12.42 -23.28 -17.30
CA TYR A 242 12.79 -24.65 -17.02
C TYR A 242 12.88 -25.47 -18.32
N PRO A 243 14.10 -25.60 -18.90
CA PRO A 243 14.32 -26.32 -20.17
C PRO A 243 14.28 -27.84 -20.08
N ASP A 244 13.40 -28.40 -19.26
CA ASP A 244 13.24 -29.84 -19.11
C ASP A 244 11.91 -30.35 -19.70
N LEU A 245 11.92 -31.59 -20.15
CA LEU A 245 10.75 -32.21 -20.78
C LEU A 245 9.53 -32.29 -19.85
N PRO A 246 9.66 -32.59 -18.54
CA PRO A 246 8.54 -32.48 -17.58
C PRO A 246 7.89 -31.09 -17.58
N SER A 247 8.67 -30.01 -17.55
CA SER A 247 8.19 -28.62 -17.61
C SER A 247 7.46 -28.31 -18.92
N VAL A 248 7.94 -28.84 -20.06
CA VAL A 248 7.22 -28.74 -21.36
C VAL A 248 5.87 -29.45 -21.30
N ALA A 249 5.83 -30.66 -20.75
CA ALA A 249 4.59 -31.41 -20.61
C ALA A 249 3.58 -30.69 -19.69
N GLN A 250 4.05 -30.10 -18.58
CA GLN A 250 3.22 -29.30 -17.69
C GLN A 250 2.66 -28.05 -18.41
N TYR A 251 3.51 -27.30 -19.12
CA TYR A 251 3.10 -26.11 -19.86
C TYR A 251 2.00 -26.43 -20.89
N LEU A 252 2.16 -27.50 -21.66
CA LEU A 252 1.15 -27.91 -22.65
C LEU A 252 -0.17 -28.32 -21.99
N LYS A 253 -0.13 -29.05 -20.87
CA LYS A 253 -1.33 -29.40 -20.11
C LYS A 253 -2.07 -28.16 -19.59
N GLU A 254 -1.35 -27.18 -19.07
CA GLU A 254 -1.95 -25.91 -18.59
C GLU A 254 -2.54 -25.10 -19.75
N LYS A 255 -1.79 -24.94 -20.85
CA LYS A 255 -2.17 -24.12 -22.00
C LYS A 255 -3.47 -24.57 -22.68
N TYR A 256 -3.67 -25.88 -22.80
CA TYR A 256 -4.85 -26.46 -23.46
C TYR A 256 -5.95 -26.89 -22.46
N SER A 257 -5.78 -26.60 -21.17
CA SER A 257 -6.81 -26.88 -20.17
C SER A 257 -8.00 -25.94 -20.33
N VAL A 258 -9.20 -26.50 -20.51
CA VAL A 258 -10.45 -25.72 -20.53
C VAL A 258 -11.09 -25.76 -19.15
N SER A 259 -11.26 -24.61 -18.51
CA SER A 259 -12.01 -24.48 -17.25
C SER A 259 -13.50 -24.31 -17.53
N ASN A 260 -14.29 -25.32 -17.13
CA ASN A 260 -15.76 -25.34 -17.16
C ASN A 260 -16.36 -25.10 -15.76
N ARG A 261 -15.75 -24.23 -14.96
CA ARG A 261 -16.29 -23.85 -13.65
C ARG A 261 -17.63 -23.14 -13.81
N ASP A 262 -18.65 -23.62 -13.10
CA ASP A 262 -19.93 -22.92 -12.96
C ASP A 262 -19.74 -21.72 -12.02
N LEU A 263 -19.98 -20.52 -12.53
CA LEU A 263 -19.77 -19.25 -11.82
C LEU A 263 -21.08 -18.66 -11.25
N THR A 264 -22.22 -19.32 -11.43
CA THR A 264 -23.52 -18.80 -10.96
C THR A 264 -23.61 -18.68 -9.44
N LYS A 265 -22.79 -19.45 -8.71
CA LYS A 265 -22.69 -19.41 -7.24
C LYS A 265 -21.51 -18.57 -6.74
N ALA A 266 -20.69 -18.03 -7.65
CA ALA A 266 -19.46 -17.31 -7.34
C ALA A 266 -19.69 -15.85 -6.92
N PHE A 267 -20.95 -15.38 -6.98
CA PHE A 267 -21.32 -14.01 -6.64
C PHE A 267 -22.74 -13.94 -6.08
N ILE A 268 -23.02 -12.87 -5.33
CA ILE A 268 -24.36 -12.50 -4.87
C ILE A 268 -24.65 -11.09 -5.34
N ILE A 269 -25.85 -10.86 -5.88
CA ILE A 269 -26.36 -9.51 -6.16
C ILE A 269 -26.76 -8.88 -4.83
N LYS A 270 -26.04 -7.85 -4.41
CA LYS A 270 -26.27 -7.13 -3.15
C LYS A 270 -27.28 -6.00 -3.34
N LYS A 271 -27.21 -5.30 -4.47
CA LYS A 271 -28.05 -4.14 -4.77
C LYS A 271 -28.35 -4.05 -6.27
N THR A 272 -29.56 -3.64 -6.60
CA THR A 272 -29.97 -3.29 -7.97
C THR A 272 -30.66 -1.94 -7.95
N GLU A 273 -30.22 -1.02 -8.80
CA GLU A 273 -30.83 0.30 -8.93
C GLU A 273 -31.28 0.53 -10.36
N GLU A 274 -32.57 0.83 -10.53
CA GLU A 274 -33.14 1.16 -11.82
C GLU A 274 -33.26 2.68 -11.97
N SER A 275 -32.83 3.19 -13.12
CA SER A 275 -32.98 4.61 -13.44
C SER A 275 -33.33 4.80 -14.90
N ASN A 276 -34.39 5.58 -15.13
CA ASN A 276 -34.84 5.95 -16.46
C ASN A 276 -34.34 7.36 -16.80
N VAL A 277 -33.72 7.50 -17.97
CA VAL A 277 -33.16 8.78 -18.43
C VAL A 277 -33.78 9.19 -19.76
N TYR A 278 -33.54 10.44 -20.18
CA TYR A 278 -34.17 11.02 -21.37
C TYR A 278 -35.70 10.94 -21.36
N GLY A 279 -36.31 11.18 -20.19
CA GLY A 279 -37.76 11.14 -20.01
C GLY A 279 -38.36 9.74 -20.18
N GLY A 280 -37.64 8.68 -19.81
CA GLY A 280 -38.14 7.30 -19.89
C GLY A 280 -37.73 6.52 -21.14
N LYS A 281 -36.98 7.14 -22.06
CA LYS A 281 -36.59 6.52 -23.33
C LYS A 281 -35.39 5.58 -23.23
N VAL A 282 -34.61 5.70 -22.15
CA VAL A 282 -33.42 4.87 -21.91
C VAL A 282 -33.53 4.27 -20.51
N ARG A 283 -33.63 2.95 -20.46
CA ARG A 283 -33.66 2.17 -19.22
C ARG A 283 -32.24 1.84 -18.81
N ARG A 284 -31.84 2.22 -17.61
CA ARG A 284 -30.54 1.90 -17.04
C ARG A 284 -30.71 1.09 -15.78
N ILE A 285 -29.86 0.09 -15.62
CA ILE A 285 -29.78 -0.70 -14.40
C ILE A 285 -28.34 -0.71 -13.90
N SER A 286 -28.16 -0.46 -12.61
CA SER A 286 -26.89 -0.61 -11.91
C SER A 286 -26.98 -1.83 -11.00
N ILE A 287 -26.12 -2.81 -11.22
CA ILE A 287 -26.08 -4.07 -10.49
C ILE A 287 -24.79 -4.11 -9.69
N TYR A 288 -24.91 -4.33 -8.38
CA TYR A 288 -23.80 -4.40 -7.45
C TYR A 288 -23.69 -5.83 -6.94
N ILE A 289 -22.53 -6.45 -7.15
CA ILE A 289 -22.27 -7.83 -6.74
C ILE A 289 -21.09 -7.89 -5.76
N ALA A 290 -21.17 -8.84 -4.84
CA ALA A 290 -20.05 -9.28 -4.03
C ALA A 290 -19.67 -10.71 -4.42
N LEU A 291 -18.38 -10.96 -4.64
CA LEU A 291 -17.88 -12.32 -4.88
C LEU A 291 -17.92 -13.13 -3.59
N THR A 292 -18.30 -14.40 -3.70
CA THR A 292 -18.41 -15.35 -2.57
C THR A 292 -17.22 -16.29 -2.47
N GLU A 293 -16.43 -16.37 -3.53
CA GLU A 293 -15.23 -17.21 -3.64
C GLU A 293 -14.15 -16.49 -4.45
N LYS A 294 -12.96 -17.09 -4.53
CA LYS A 294 -11.85 -16.56 -5.33
C LYS A 294 -12.10 -16.80 -6.82
N VAL A 295 -12.11 -15.71 -7.58
CA VAL A 295 -12.47 -15.67 -9.02
C VAL A 295 -11.41 -14.86 -9.78
N SER A 296 -10.92 -15.37 -10.91
CA SER A 296 -9.92 -14.66 -11.72
C SER A 296 -10.54 -13.49 -12.50
N SER A 297 -9.73 -12.54 -12.99
CA SER A 297 -10.22 -11.45 -13.86
C SER A 297 -10.96 -11.97 -15.10
N ARG A 298 -10.53 -13.11 -15.64
CA ARG A 298 -11.19 -13.74 -16.79
C ARG A 298 -12.56 -14.30 -16.41
N GLU A 299 -12.66 -14.94 -15.25
CA GLU A 299 -13.92 -15.46 -14.73
C GLU A 299 -14.89 -14.33 -14.35
N ILE A 300 -14.41 -13.19 -13.83
CA ILE A 300 -15.26 -12.01 -13.57
C ILE A 300 -15.92 -11.49 -14.86
N LYS A 301 -15.19 -11.46 -15.98
CA LYS A 301 -15.77 -11.08 -17.29
C LYS A 301 -16.85 -12.07 -17.75
N LYS A 302 -16.71 -13.36 -17.43
CA LYS A 302 -17.76 -14.37 -17.65
C LYS A 302 -18.98 -14.11 -16.76
N ILE A 303 -18.79 -13.75 -15.50
CA ILE A 303 -19.89 -13.32 -14.60
C ILE A 303 -20.63 -12.12 -15.21
N GLY A 304 -19.90 -11.14 -15.75
CA GLY A 304 -20.50 -10.02 -16.48
C GLY A 304 -21.41 -10.46 -17.63
N SER A 305 -20.98 -11.47 -18.39
CA SER A 305 -21.79 -12.05 -19.48
C SER A 305 -23.09 -12.67 -18.96
N ILE A 306 -23.02 -13.46 -17.89
CA ILE A 306 -24.21 -14.04 -17.21
C ILE A 306 -25.17 -12.93 -16.78
N ILE A 307 -24.64 -11.86 -16.16
CA ILE A 307 -25.46 -10.73 -15.71
C ILE A 307 -26.10 -10.00 -16.89
N LYS A 308 -25.37 -9.81 -17.99
CA LYS A 308 -25.92 -9.21 -19.20
C LYS A 308 -27.06 -10.05 -19.77
N GLU A 309 -26.83 -11.34 -20.01
CA GLU A 309 -27.83 -12.24 -20.60
C GLU A 309 -29.14 -12.24 -19.80
N ASN A 310 -29.04 -12.17 -18.46
CA ASN A 310 -30.20 -12.11 -17.58
C ASN A 310 -30.94 -10.75 -17.59
N ASN A 311 -30.32 -9.67 -18.06
CA ASN A 311 -30.85 -8.30 -17.89
C ASN A 311 -30.95 -7.47 -19.19
N GLU A 312 -30.38 -7.92 -20.31
CA GLU A 312 -30.31 -7.15 -21.56
C GLU A 312 -31.68 -6.90 -22.21
N HIS A 313 -32.70 -7.69 -21.84
CA HIS A 313 -34.09 -7.46 -22.25
C HIS A 313 -34.80 -6.37 -21.41
N LEU A 314 -34.31 -6.12 -20.19
CA LEU A 314 -34.89 -5.18 -19.22
C LEU A 314 -34.29 -3.79 -19.32
N ALA A 315 -33.02 -3.68 -19.73
CA ALA A 315 -32.28 -2.42 -19.75
C ALA A 315 -31.54 -2.17 -21.08
N ASP A 316 -31.44 -0.90 -21.46
CA ASP A 316 -30.66 -0.47 -22.63
C ASP A 316 -29.19 -0.20 -22.25
N VAL A 317 -28.91 0.00 -20.96
CA VAL A 317 -27.57 0.16 -20.38
C VAL A 317 -27.50 -0.61 -19.06
N ILE A 318 -26.45 -1.42 -18.89
CA ILE A 318 -26.16 -2.14 -17.65
C ILE A 318 -24.82 -1.63 -17.09
N PHE A 319 -24.85 -1.10 -15.88
CA PHE A 319 -23.65 -0.85 -15.09
C PHE A 319 -23.46 -2.00 -14.09
N LEU A 320 -22.27 -2.55 -14.03
CA LEU A 320 -21.91 -3.64 -13.13
C LEU A 320 -20.79 -3.18 -12.21
N TYR A 321 -20.99 -3.34 -10.90
CA TYR A 321 -20.00 -3.04 -9.87
C TYR A 321 -19.66 -4.33 -9.14
N VAL A 322 -18.38 -4.72 -9.17
CA VAL A 322 -17.91 -5.99 -8.60
C VAL A 322 -17.02 -5.70 -7.39
N ALA A 323 -17.42 -6.16 -6.21
CA ALA A 323 -16.60 -6.17 -5.00
C ALA A 323 -16.02 -7.58 -4.76
N ARG A 324 -14.82 -7.68 -4.17
CA ARG A 324 -14.17 -9.00 -3.98
C ARG A 324 -14.79 -9.87 -2.90
N ASN A 325 -15.51 -9.23 -1.99
CA ASN A 325 -16.17 -9.85 -0.86
C ASN A 325 -17.18 -8.84 -0.30
N GLU A 326 -17.87 -9.24 0.77
CA GLU A 326 -18.88 -8.41 1.42
C GLU A 326 -18.31 -7.13 2.05
N LYS A 327 -17.10 -7.16 2.62
CA LYS A 327 -16.46 -5.97 3.20
C LYS A 327 -16.10 -4.93 2.15
N ASP A 328 -15.58 -5.38 1.02
CA ASP A 328 -15.29 -4.52 -0.13
C ASP A 328 -16.58 -3.89 -0.68
N PHE A 329 -17.72 -4.60 -0.63
CA PHE A 329 -19.03 -4.01 -0.98
C PHE A 329 -19.47 -2.94 0.04
N LEU A 330 -19.41 -3.25 1.34
CA LEU A 330 -19.83 -2.33 2.41
C LEU A 330 -18.99 -1.04 2.48
N SER A 331 -17.77 -1.07 1.95
CA SER A 331 -16.84 0.06 1.90
C SER A 331 -16.81 0.77 0.54
N ASP A 332 -17.71 0.42 -0.38
CA ASP A 332 -17.72 0.90 -1.78
C ASP A 332 -16.37 0.68 -2.52
N ASN A 333 -15.59 -0.31 -2.08
CA ASN A 333 -14.29 -0.67 -2.64
C ASN A 333 -14.46 -1.68 -3.78
N TYR A 334 -14.96 -1.20 -4.92
CA TYR A 334 -15.16 -2.05 -6.10
C TYR A 334 -13.82 -2.38 -6.79
N LEU A 335 -13.61 -3.66 -7.04
CA LEU A 335 -12.48 -4.23 -7.80
C LEU A 335 -12.52 -3.75 -9.25
N ILE A 336 -13.68 -3.91 -9.90
CA ILE A 336 -13.87 -3.64 -11.32
C ILE A 336 -15.30 -3.19 -11.58
N ARG A 337 -15.45 -2.30 -12.57
CA ARG A 337 -16.72 -1.79 -13.05
C ARG A 337 -16.88 -2.10 -14.52
N GLY A 338 -18.07 -2.55 -14.91
CA GLY A 338 -18.44 -2.85 -16.29
C GLY A 338 -19.56 -1.93 -16.76
N GLN A 339 -19.49 -1.50 -18.02
CA GLN A 339 -20.58 -0.83 -18.72
C GLN A 339 -20.90 -1.62 -19.98
N TRP A 340 -22.11 -2.14 -20.07
CA TRP A 340 -22.68 -2.69 -21.30
C TRP A 340 -23.73 -1.73 -21.84
N VAL A 341 -23.71 -1.51 -23.15
CA VAL A 341 -24.67 -0.65 -23.86
C VAL A 341 -25.29 -1.47 -24.98
N SER A 342 -26.61 -1.49 -25.03
CA SER A 342 -27.34 -2.16 -26.10
C SER A 342 -26.92 -1.63 -27.48
N PRO A 343 -26.59 -2.50 -28.45
CA PRO A 343 -26.28 -2.09 -29.81
C PRO A 343 -27.43 -1.34 -30.50
N ALA A 344 -28.66 -1.51 -30.02
CA ALA A 344 -29.84 -0.80 -30.54
C ALA A 344 -29.94 0.65 -30.05
N LEU A 345 -29.16 1.05 -29.03
CA LEU A 345 -29.23 2.39 -28.46
C LEU A 345 -28.48 3.41 -29.36
N PRO A 346 -29.12 4.51 -29.80
CA PRO A 346 -28.45 5.53 -30.60
C PRO A 346 -27.28 6.19 -29.86
N GLU A 347 -26.17 6.45 -30.54
CA GLU A 347 -24.94 6.99 -29.95
C GLU A 347 -25.15 8.31 -29.17
N LYS A 348 -26.06 9.17 -29.64
CA LYS A 348 -26.42 10.42 -28.94
C LYS A 348 -27.08 10.23 -27.57
N MET A 349 -27.66 9.05 -27.33
CA MET A 349 -28.34 8.68 -26.08
C MET A 349 -27.50 7.72 -25.24
N SER A 350 -26.41 7.19 -25.80
CA SER A 350 -25.47 6.32 -25.12
C SER A 350 -24.70 7.09 -24.04
N PRO A 351 -24.32 6.43 -22.93
CA PRO A 351 -23.41 7.02 -21.95
C PRO A 351 -22.04 7.27 -22.58
N THR A 352 -21.26 8.17 -21.99
CA THR A 352 -19.84 8.33 -22.30
C THR A 352 -19.15 6.97 -22.20
N LYS A 353 -18.40 6.59 -23.24
CA LYS A 353 -17.65 5.33 -23.23
C LYS A 353 -16.52 5.42 -22.21
N TRP A 354 -16.36 4.37 -21.41
CA TRP A 354 -15.28 4.28 -20.43
C TRP A 354 -14.00 3.68 -21.01
N ALA A 355 -14.15 2.67 -21.86
CA ALA A 355 -13.08 1.92 -22.49
C ALA A 355 -13.57 1.29 -23.80
N GLU A 356 -12.70 0.58 -24.50
CA GLU A 356 -13.12 -0.28 -25.60
C GLU A 356 -13.92 -1.48 -25.08
N ALA A 357 -14.93 -1.88 -25.84
CA ALA A 357 -15.76 -3.03 -25.49
C ALA A 357 -15.00 -4.33 -25.78
N ASP A 358 -15.07 -5.29 -24.86
CA ASP A 358 -14.57 -6.64 -25.09
C ASP A 358 -15.53 -7.47 -25.95
N LEU A 359 -15.21 -8.75 -26.16
CA LEU A 359 -16.04 -9.68 -26.94
C LEU A 359 -17.45 -9.89 -26.36
N THR A 360 -17.68 -9.56 -25.09
CA THR A 360 -18.98 -9.69 -24.42
C THR A 360 -19.85 -8.44 -24.59
N GLY A 361 -19.26 -7.36 -25.13
CA GLY A 361 -19.86 -6.04 -25.30
C GLY A 361 -19.66 -5.11 -24.10
N TYR A 362 -18.98 -5.56 -23.04
CA TYR A 362 -18.70 -4.74 -21.87
C TYR A 362 -17.45 -3.89 -22.06
N GLN A 363 -17.54 -2.65 -21.58
CA GLN A 363 -16.41 -1.76 -21.36
C GLN A 363 -16.02 -1.87 -19.88
N TRP A 364 -14.78 -2.23 -19.59
CA TRP A 364 -14.34 -2.50 -18.23
C TRP A 364 -13.37 -1.43 -17.72
N VAL A 365 -13.55 -1.03 -16.46
CA VAL A 365 -12.63 -0.13 -15.74
C VAL A 365 -12.27 -0.77 -14.41
N GLU A 366 -10.98 -1.00 -14.22
CA GLU A 366 -10.44 -1.61 -13.01
C GLU A 366 -9.98 -0.55 -12.01
N ASN A 367 -10.14 -0.85 -10.73
CA ASN A 367 -9.53 -0.07 -9.65
C ASN A 367 -8.07 -0.52 -9.49
N THR A 368 -7.12 0.40 -9.41
CA THR A 368 -5.69 0.05 -9.38
C THR A 368 -5.18 -0.34 -7.99
N GLY A 369 -5.91 0.01 -6.93
CA GLY A 369 -5.47 -0.16 -5.54
C GLY A 369 -6.45 -0.89 -4.62
N TYR A 370 -7.47 -1.55 -5.19
CA TYR A 370 -8.57 -2.15 -4.40
C TYR A 370 -8.09 -3.08 -3.28
N ALA A 371 -7.00 -3.85 -3.48
CA ALA A 371 -6.56 -4.82 -2.48
C ALA A 371 -5.88 -4.10 -1.30
N VAL A 372 -5.10 -3.05 -1.59
CA VAL A 372 -4.47 -2.21 -0.57
C VAL A 372 -5.50 -1.40 0.20
N TYR A 373 -6.50 -0.84 -0.50
CA TYR A 373 -7.62 -0.17 0.15
C TYR A 373 -8.46 -1.13 1.01
N GLY A 374 -8.68 -2.36 0.52
CA GLY A 374 -9.37 -3.41 1.27
C GLY A 374 -8.67 -3.70 2.60
N ASP A 375 -7.35 -3.95 2.57
CA ASP A 375 -6.56 -4.16 3.80
C ASP A 375 -6.64 -2.95 4.77
N PHE A 376 -6.64 -1.73 4.22
CA PHE A 376 -6.77 -0.50 5.01
C PHE A 376 -8.16 -0.40 5.65
N PHE A 377 -9.22 -0.66 4.90
CA PHE A 377 -10.59 -0.62 5.43
C PHE A 377 -10.82 -1.73 6.45
N ASP A 378 -10.35 -2.95 6.20
CA ASP A 378 -10.43 -4.07 7.14
C ASP A 378 -9.82 -3.73 8.51
N LYS A 379 -8.75 -2.92 8.52
CA LYS A 379 -8.05 -2.53 9.75
C LYS A 379 -8.63 -1.27 10.42
N HIS A 380 -9.17 -0.33 9.65
CA HIS A 380 -9.47 1.02 10.14
C HIS A 380 -10.93 1.46 10.02
N LEU A 381 -11.71 0.80 9.17
CA LEU A 381 -13.10 1.18 8.90
C LEU A 381 -14.09 0.32 9.68
N PHE A 382 -13.82 -0.98 9.82
CA PHE A 382 -14.72 -1.91 10.50
C PHE A 382 -14.47 -1.94 12.01
N ASN A 383 -15.49 -1.53 12.78
CA ASN A 383 -15.49 -1.53 14.23
C ASN A 383 -16.57 -2.49 14.78
N SER A 384 -16.56 -2.73 16.09
CA SER A 384 -17.58 -3.59 16.71
C SER A 384 -18.98 -2.97 16.60
N ASP A 385 -20.01 -3.81 16.48
CA ASP A 385 -21.40 -3.37 16.36
C ASP A 385 -21.82 -2.38 17.45
N LYS A 386 -21.44 -2.68 18.70
CA LYS A 386 -21.73 -1.85 19.87
C LYS A 386 -21.02 -0.51 19.82
N GLU A 387 -19.74 -0.50 19.45
CA GLU A 387 -18.94 0.72 19.38
C GLU A 387 -19.50 1.70 18.34
N VAL A 388 -19.77 1.20 17.13
CA VAL A 388 -20.32 2.02 16.03
C VAL A 388 -21.67 2.59 16.43
N TYR A 389 -22.54 1.76 17.01
CA TYR A 389 -23.85 2.17 17.49
C TYR A 389 -23.73 3.26 18.58
N VAL A 390 -23.01 2.97 19.67
CA VAL A 390 -22.86 3.87 20.83
C VAL A 390 -22.26 5.21 20.44
N LYS A 391 -21.15 5.22 19.68
CA LYS A 391 -20.52 6.46 19.22
C LYS A 391 -21.47 7.28 18.35
N THR A 392 -22.24 6.63 17.47
CA THR A 392 -23.23 7.31 16.62
C THR A 392 -24.31 7.97 17.45
N ILE A 393 -24.87 7.26 18.44
CA ILE A 393 -25.92 7.78 19.32
C ILE A 393 -25.40 8.93 20.20
N ILE A 394 -24.17 8.84 20.71
CA ILE A 394 -23.54 9.93 21.48
C ILE A 394 -23.48 11.22 20.64
N LEU A 395 -23.05 11.14 19.37
CA LEU A 395 -23.01 12.32 18.50
C LEU A 395 -24.40 12.79 18.10
N PHE A 396 -25.32 11.86 17.82
CA PHE A 396 -26.70 12.17 17.49
C PHE A 396 -27.38 12.97 18.60
N ASN A 397 -27.29 12.53 19.84
CA ASN A 397 -27.88 13.22 21.00
C ASN A 397 -27.34 14.65 21.15
N LYS A 398 -26.05 14.87 20.88
CA LYS A 398 -25.45 16.22 20.87
C LYS A 398 -26.04 17.10 19.78
N VAL A 399 -26.23 16.56 18.57
CA VAL A 399 -26.81 17.27 17.42
C VAL A 399 -28.29 17.52 17.60
N GLN A 400 -29.05 16.55 18.10
CA GLN A 400 -30.48 16.69 18.38
C GLN A 400 -30.74 17.86 19.34
N SER A 401 -29.98 17.96 20.44
CA SER A 401 -30.07 19.10 21.36
C SER A 401 -29.79 20.46 20.70
N LEU A 402 -28.90 20.51 19.70
CA LEU A 402 -28.61 21.73 18.94
C LEU A 402 -29.72 22.04 17.94
N SER A 403 -30.25 21.03 17.25
CA SER A 403 -31.35 21.14 16.30
C SER A 403 -32.63 21.66 16.98
N GLU A 404 -32.96 21.15 18.17
CA GLU A 404 -34.10 21.62 18.97
C GLU A 404 -33.98 23.09 19.39
N LYS A 405 -32.77 23.51 19.80
CA LYS A 405 -32.49 24.92 20.13
C LYS A 405 -32.58 25.81 18.90
N LEU A 406 -32.09 25.37 17.75
CA LEU A 406 -32.20 26.12 16.50
C LEU A 406 -33.67 26.25 16.07
N LEU A 407 -34.47 25.18 16.18
CA LEU A 407 -35.91 25.19 15.94
C LEU A 407 -36.62 26.22 16.83
N SER A 408 -36.23 26.37 18.09
CA SER A 408 -36.85 27.34 19.01
C SER A 408 -36.67 28.81 18.60
N VAL A 409 -35.72 29.11 17.71
CA VAL A 409 -35.45 30.46 17.20
C VAL A 409 -35.67 30.59 15.69
N CYS A 410 -36.33 29.60 15.05
CA CYS A 410 -36.42 29.52 13.59
C CYS A 410 -37.26 30.62 12.94
N ASP A 411 -38.09 31.33 13.72
CA ASP A 411 -38.90 32.46 13.25
C ASP A 411 -38.10 33.75 13.01
N ASP A 412 -36.84 33.81 13.46
CA ASP A 412 -35.99 35.01 13.40
C ASP A 412 -34.60 34.67 12.86
N ILE A 413 -34.34 35.13 11.63
CA ILE A 413 -33.10 34.81 10.92
C ILE A 413 -31.86 35.40 11.59
N GLU A 414 -31.96 36.56 12.23
CA GLU A 414 -30.84 37.20 12.93
C GLU A 414 -30.50 36.43 14.20
N LYS A 415 -31.51 35.92 14.92
CA LYS A 415 -31.29 35.01 16.05
C LYS A 415 -30.66 33.69 15.59
N MET A 416 -31.11 33.13 14.47
CA MET A 416 -30.49 31.93 13.88
C MET A 416 -29.03 32.17 13.48
N ARG A 417 -28.72 33.31 12.84
CA ARG A 417 -27.34 33.70 12.49
C ARG A 417 -26.46 33.80 13.73
N LYS A 418 -26.93 34.48 14.77
CA LYS A 418 -26.19 34.60 16.04
C LYS A 418 -25.96 33.23 16.69
N PHE A 419 -26.97 32.36 16.70
CA PHE A 419 -26.84 30.99 17.19
C PHE A 419 -25.82 30.18 16.38
N ALA A 420 -25.83 30.33 15.05
CA ALA A 420 -24.90 29.66 14.16
C ALA A 420 -23.45 30.10 14.43
N ILE A 421 -23.18 31.41 14.54
CA ILE A 421 -21.85 31.95 14.87
C ILE A 421 -21.32 31.36 16.19
N GLN A 422 -22.18 31.23 17.20
CA GLN A 422 -21.78 30.71 18.52
C GLN A 422 -21.49 29.21 18.54
N ASN A 423 -22.10 28.42 17.64
CA ASN A 423 -22.08 26.95 17.70
C ASN A 423 -21.40 26.29 16.48
N GLN A 424 -21.00 27.05 15.46
CA GLN A 424 -20.43 26.50 14.22
C GLN A 424 -19.23 25.58 14.47
N SER A 425 -18.28 26.00 15.30
CA SER A 425 -17.10 25.18 15.63
C SER A 425 -17.48 23.83 16.23
N LYS A 426 -18.52 23.81 17.08
CA LYS A 426 -19.01 22.60 17.74
C LYS A 426 -19.75 21.67 16.77
N VAL A 427 -20.63 22.21 15.92
CA VAL A 427 -21.32 21.41 14.88
C VAL A 427 -20.30 20.82 13.92
N ARG A 428 -19.29 21.62 13.52
CA ARG A 428 -18.24 21.16 12.64
C ARG A 428 -17.39 20.06 13.27
N GLU A 429 -17.06 20.19 14.57
CA GLU A 429 -16.36 19.15 15.32
C GLU A 429 -17.16 17.84 15.35
N ILE A 430 -18.46 17.91 15.61
CA ILE A 430 -19.34 16.72 15.62
C ILE A 430 -19.42 16.10 14.21
N PHE A 431 -19.53 16.91 13.16
CA PHE A 431 -19.49 16.43 11.77
C PHE A 431 -18.20 15.68 11.47
N LEU A 432 -17.04 16.25 11.84
CA LEU A 432 -15.75 15.59 11.65
C LEU A 432 -15.64 14.29 12.45
N GLN A 433 -16.07 14.31 13.72
CA GLN A 433 -16.13 13.14 14.58
C GLN A 433 -17.03 12.02 14.02
N SER A 434 -18.12 12.38 13.33
CA SER A 434 -19.03 11.39 12.74
C SER A 434 -18.40 10.61 11.59
N GLY A 435 -17.42 11.20 10.90
CA GLY A 435 -16.60 10.54 9.88
C GLY A 435 -15.66 9.49 10.46
N ASP A 436 -15.25 9.64 11.73
CA ASP A 436 -14.28 8.77 12.40
C ASP A 436 -14.94 7.51 13.04
N ILE A 437 -16.27 7.36 13.00
CA ILE A 437 -17.01 6.27 13.69
C ILE A 437 -16.85 4.89 13.01
N GLY A 438 -16.46 4.85 11.73
CA GLY A 438 -16.40 3.61 10.95
C GLY A 438 -17.78 3.03 10.62
N ILE A 439 -17.79 1.74 10.25
CA ILE A 439 -18.98 0.92 9.91
C ILE A 439 -18.85 -0.48 10.54
N THR A 440 -19.86 -1.34 10.38
CA THR A 440 -19.82 -2.74 10.83
C THR A 440 -20.02 -3.71 9.67
N GLU A 441 -19.85 -5.01 9.90
CA GLU A 441 -20.13 -6.05 8.88
C GLU A 441 -21.64 -6.29 8.68
N LYS A 442 -22.50 -5.73 9.54
CA LYS A 442 -23.96 -5.92 9.48
C LYS A 442 -24.62 -4.76 8.73
N GLU A 443 -25.12 -5.08 7.55
CA GLU A 443 -25.76 -4.12 6.63
C GLU A 443 -26.88 -3.31 7.29
N PHE A 444 -27.75 -3.93 8.09
CA PHE A 444 -28.85 -3.23 8.77
C PHE A 444 -28.36 -2.19 9.82
N ILE A 445 -27.20 -2.41 10.45
CA ILE A 445 -26.62 -1.44 11.39
C ILE A 445 -26.09 -0.25 10.60
N ASN A 446 -25.41 -0.52 9.47
CA ASN A 446 -24.91 0.53 8.58
C ASN A 446 -26.05 1.38 8.02
N GLU A 447 -27.18 0.76 7.65
CA GLU A 447 -28.39 1.46 7.22
C GLU A 447 -28.96 2.35 8.34
N PHE A 448 -28.98 1.88 9.58
CA PHE A 448 -29.41 2.68 10.72
C PHE A 448 -28.51 3.88 10.97
N ILE A 449 -27.18 3.69 11.10
CA ILE A 449 -26.24 4.78 11.46
C ILE A 449 -26.11 5.85 10.37
N THR A 450 -26.51 5.55 9.14
CA THR A 450 -26.56 6.53 8.05
C THR A 450 -27.57 7.65 8.37
N LYS A 451 -28.70 7.32 9.01
CA LYS A 451 -29.76 8.30 9.35
C LYS A 451 -29.25 9.37 10.34
N PRO A 452 -28.64 9.03 11.50
CA PRO A 452 -28.00 10.04 12.35
C PRO A 452 -26.92 10.88 11.65
N LYS A 453 -26.07 10.25 10.82
CA LYS A 453 -25.02 10.97 10.06
C LYS A 453 -25.61 11.99 9.10
N GLU A 454 -26.75 11.68 8.47
CA GLU A 454 -27.50 12.61 7.62
C GLU A 454 -28.03 13.81 8.41
N VAL A 455 -28.57 13.61 9.63
CA VAL A 455 -29.00 14.71 10.51
C VAL A 455 -27.82 15.62 10.87
N ILE A 456 -26.66 15.05 11.19
CA ILE A 456 -25.43 15.79 11.49
C ILE A 456 -25.00 16.64 10.28
N SER A 457 -24.96 16.05 9.08
CA SER A 457 -24.58 16.75 7.85
C SER A 457 -25.57 17.85 7.48
N THR A 458 -26.88 17.59 7.60
CA THR A 458 -27.93 18.57 7.31
C THR A 458 -27.88 19.76 8.26
N LEU A 459 -27.55 19.56 9.54
CA LEU A 459 -27.34 20.66 10.48
C LEU A 459 -26.10 21.50 10.12
N ASP A 460 -24.96 20.87 9.78
CA ASP A 460 -23.75 21.59 9.33
C ASP A 460 -24.07 22.45 8.09
N ASN A 461 -24.84 21.91 7.14
CA ASN A 461 -25.30 22.63 5.96
C ASN A 461 -26.16 23.85 6.31
N ILE A 462 -27.08 23.75 7.29
CA ILE A 462 -27.89 24.90 7.73
C ILE A 462 -26.98 26.03 8.25
N PHE A 463 -25.97 25.69 9.05
CA PHE A 463 -25.02 26.66 9.58
C PHE A 463 -24.21 27.32 8.47
N ILE A 464 -23.77 26.56 7.47
CA ILE A 464 -23.09 27.10 6.29
C ILE A 464 -24.01 28.09 5.54
N TYR A 465 -25.29 27.76 5.34
CA TYR A 465 -26.23 28.66 4.67
C TYR A 465 -26.48 29.95 5.46
N LEU A 466 -26.62 29.88 6.78
CA LEU A 466 -26.84 31.03 7.66
C LEU A 466 -25.66 32.02 7.65
N LEU A 467 -24.44 31.53 7.44
CA LEU A 467 -23.21 32.32 7.51
C LEU A 467 -22.75 32.85 6.15
N ARG A 468 -23.47 32.54 5.06
CA ARG A 468 -23.18 33.08 3.73
C ARG A 468 -23.76 34.50 3.56
N GLU A 469 -22.95 35.37 2.97
CA GLU A 469 -23.29 36.78 2.71
C GLU A 469 -23.82 37.01 1.28
N ASP A 470 -23.65 36.02 0.39
CA ASP A 470 -23.90 36.15 -1.05
C ASP A 470 -25.26 35.58 -1.52
N TYR A 471 -26.06 35.03 -0.61
CA TYR A 471 -27.42 34.57 -0.90
C TYR A 471 -28.48 35.59 -0.50
N LYS A 472 -29.57 35.67 -1.29
CA LYS A 472 -30.77 36.42 -0.91
C LYS A 472 -31.46 35.75 0.27
N GLU A 473 -31.97 36.55 1.21
CA GLU A 473 -32.60 36.09 2.45
C GLU A 473 -33.72 35.05 2.23
N GLN A 474 -34.57 35.26 1.22
CA GLN A 474 -35.64 34.33 0.85
C GLN A 474 -35.12 32.94 0.43
N GLN A 475 -33.96 32.87 -0.23
CA GLN A 475 -33.34 31.61 -0.64
C GLN A 475 -32.76 30.86 0.57
N ILE A 476 -32.22 31.61 1.53
CA ILE A 476 -31.71 31.06 2.79
C ILE A 476 -32.88 30.47 3.60
N GLN A 477 -33.97 31.23 3.77
CA GLN A 477 -35.15 30.76 4.51
C GLN A 477 -35.76 29.48 3.92
N TYR A 478 -35.95 29.42 2.60
CA TYR A 478 -36.49 28.21 1.95
C TYR A 478 -35.60 26.97 2.19
N ARG A 479 -34.27 27.11 2.04
CA ARG A 479 -33.32 26.01 2.26
C ARG A 479 -33.31 25.56 3.72
N ILE A 480 -33.36 26.49 4.66
CA ILE A 480 -33.40 26.20 6.09
C ILE A 480 -34.69 25.44 6.44
N GLN A 481 -35.85 25.93 6.01
CA GLN A 481 -37.12 25.29 6.32
C GLN A 481 -37.19 23.86 5.77
N ARG A 482 -36.71 23.65 4.54
CA ARG A 482 -36.60 22.31 3.95
C ARG A 482 -35.70 21.40 4.80
N ASN A 483 -34.49 21.85 5.12
CA ASN A 483 -33.52 21.07 5.88
C ASN A 483 -33.99 20.79 7.32
N LEU A 484 -34.68 21.73 7.98
CA LEU A 484 -35.28 21.52 9.30
C LEU A 484 -36.40 20.47 9.25
N SER A 485 -37.22 20.49 8.20
CA SER A 485 -38.27 19.49 7.99
C SER A 485 -37.67 18.10 7.76
N GLU A 486 -36.57 18.02 7.02
CA GLU A 486 -35.79 16.80 6.78
C GLU A 486 -35.18 16.26 8.07
N ILE A 487 -34.51 17.11 8.88
CA ILE A 487 -33.99 16.73 10.21
C ILE A 487 -35.09 16.13 11.07
N LYS A 488 -36.26 16.77 11.13
CA LYS A 488 -37.40 16.27 11.92
C LYS A 488 -37.87 14.90 11.43
N SER A 489 -38.09 14.76 10.12
CA SER A 489 -38.54 13.50 9.53
C SER A 489 -37.57 12.34 9.77
N ILE A 490 -36.26 12.59 9.69
CA ILE A 490 -35.24 11.56 9.92
C ILE A 490 -35.15 11.22 11.41
N THR A 491 -35.25 12.23 12.30
CA THR A 491 -35.23 12.04 13.76
C THR A 491 -36.39 11.16 14.23
N ASP A 492 -37.59 11.37 13.68
CA ASP A 492 -38.76 10.54 14.00
C ASP A 492 -38.52 9.06 13.65
N LYS A 493 -37.95 8.77 12.47
CA LYS A 493 -37.56 7.41 12.06
C LYS A 493 -36.50 6.79 12.98
N ILE A 494 -35.49 7.58 13.37
CA ILE A 494 -34.45 7.11 14.30
C ILE A 494 -35.09 6.68 15.63
N ASN A 495 -36.01 7.48 16.17
CA ASN A 495 -36.67 7.19 17.45
C ASN A 495 -37.54 5.92 17.39
N GLU A 496 -38.13 5.60 16.24
CA GLU A 496 -38.90 4.37 16.02
C GLU A 496 -38.00 3.11 16.00
N GLU A 497 -36.82 3.20 15.38
CA GLU A 497 -35.90 2.07 15.19
C GLU A 497 -34.95 1.84 16.38
N TYR A 498 -34.61 2.90 17.12
CA TYR A 498 -33.58 2.94 18.16
C TYR A 498 -33.75 1.85 19.23
N LEU A 499 -34.94 1.73 19.86
CA LEU A 499 -35.17 0.75 20.94
C LEU A 499 -35.01 -0.70 20.46
N HIS A 500 -35.38 -0.97 19.20
CA HIS A 500 -35.26 -2.30 18.63
C HIS A 500 -33.79 -2.69 18.46
N ILE A 501 -32.99 -1.77 17.93
CA ILE A 501 -31.56 -1.99 17.67
C ILE A 501 -30.79 -2.12 18.99
N GLU A 502 -31.07 -1.29 20.01
CA GLU A 502 -30.42 -1.44 21.32
C GLU A 502 -30.64 -2.81 21.93
N LYS A 503 -31.87 -3.31 21.83
CA LYS A 503 -32.22 -4.64 22.34
C LYS A 503 -31.52 -5.75 21.56
N LEU A 504 -31.46 -5.63 20.22
CA LEU A 504 -30.75 -6.59 19.37
C LEU A 504 -29.25 -6.65 19.66
N LEU A 505 -28.64 -5.50 19.95
CA LEU A 505 -27.20 -5.39 20.23
C LEU A 505 -26.85 -5.62 21.70
N ASN A 506 -27.85 -5.75 22.58
CA ASN A 506 -27.69 -5.89 24.02
C ASN A 506 -26.81 -4.76 24.62
N ILE A 507 -27.16 -3.51 24.28
CA ILE A 507 -26.47 -2.31 24.75
C ILE A 507 -26.76 -2.08 26.24
N SER A 508 -25.72 -1.83 27.03
CA SER A 508 -25.82 -1.44 28.46
C SER A 508 -25.35 -0.01 28.69
N GLN A 509 -25.62 0.54 29.87
CA GLN A 509 -25.09 1.84 30.26
C GLN A 509 -23.55 1.86 30.30
N ASP A 510 -22.94 0.76 30.74
CA ASP A 510 -21.48 0.59 30.76
C ASP A 510 -20.86 0.70 29.36
N ASP A 511 -21.58 0.32 28.30
CA ASP A 511 -21.10 0.46 26.92
C ASP A 511 -20.92 1.95 26.55
N PHE A 512 -21.80 2.84 27.01
CA PHE A 512 -21.68 4.30 26.80
C PHE A 512 -20.50 4.93 27.56
N GLU A 513 -20.08 4.33 28.68
CA GLU A 513 -18.89 4.77 29.43
C GLU A 513 -17.60 4.22 28.79
N ARG A 514 -17.67 3.02 28.22
CA ARG A 514 -16.52 2.33 27.62
C ARG A 514 -16.09 2.91 26.28
N TYR A 515 -17.03 3.22 25.38
CA TYR A 515 -16.71 3.67 24.03
C TYR A 515 -16.60 5.20 23.95
N THR A 516 -15.38 5.71 24.14
CA THR A 516 -15.09 7.14 24.06
C THR A 516 -14.79 7.60 22.63
N MET A 517 -14.93 8.91 22.38
CA MET A 517 -14.60 9.55 21.09
C MET A 517 -13.10 9.86 20.93
N GLU A 518 -12.23 9.27 21.77
CA GLU A 518 -10.79 9.54 21.70
C GLU A 518 -10.19 8.98 20.42
N LYS A 519 -9.40 9.81 19.74
CA LYS A 519 -8.75 9.45 18.49
C LYS A 519 -7.52 8.60 18.83
N ILE A 520 -7.49 7.35 18.38
CA ILE A 520 -6.27 6.55 18.41
C ILE A 520 -5.31 7.17 17.39
N GLU A 521 -4.31 7.92 17.86
CA GLU A 521 -3.24 8.40 17.00
C GLU A 521 -2.36 7.22 16.59
N GLU A 522 -2.62 6.68 15.41
CA GLU A 522 -1.74 5.68 14.83
C GLU A 522 -0.44 6.35 14.38
N LYS A 523 0.65 6.08 15.10
CA LYS A 523 1.98 6.57 14.73
C LYS A 523 2.48 5.78 13.52
N PHE A 524 2.46 6.39 12.36
CA PHE A 524 3.17 5.86 11.19
C PHE A 524 4.67 5.85 11.47
N CYS A 525 5.29 4.67 11.37
CA CYS A 525 6.73 4.52 11.54
C CYS A 525 7.38 4.19 10.20
N TYR A 526 7.98 5.20 9.57
CA TYR A 526 8.92 5.01 8.49
C TYR A 526 10.05 4.07 8.94
N THR A 527 10.45 3.16 8.06
CA THR A 527 11.63 2.33 8.28
C THR A 527 12.55 2.49 7.10
N GLU A 528 13.78 2.92 7.38
CA GLU A 528 14.83 3.03 6.37
C GLU A 528 15.18 1.66 5.80
N THR A 529 15.31 1.58 4.48
CA THR A 529 15.73 0.37 3.76
C THR A 529 17.07 0.54 3.05
N LEU A 530 17.43 1.80 2.74
CA LEU A 530 18.68 2.20 2.12
C LEU A 530 19.62 2.85 3.15
N PRO A 531 20.90 2.40 3.24
CA PRO A 531 21.85 3.03 4.14
C PRO A 531 22.17 4.46 3.68
N ILE A 532 22.35 5.37 4.64
CA ILE A 532 22.85 6.72 4.37
C ILE A 532 24.22 6.64 3.69
N CYS A 533 24.37 7.36 2.58
CA CYS A 533 25.61 7.40 1.82
C CYS A 533 26.71 8.13 2.62
N SER A 534 27.95 7.66 2.52
CA SER A 534 29.08 8.25 3.28
C SER A 534 29.33 9.72 2.91
N ASP A 535 29.07 10.06 1.65
CA ASP A 535 29.16 11.40 1.05
C ASP A 535 27.83 12.17 1.11
N ALA A 536 26.84 11.71 1.89
CA ALA A 536 25.57 12.41 2.06
C ALA A 536 25.79 13.86 2.54
N LEU A 537 25.01 14.77 1.96
CA LEU A 537 25.03 16.20 2.22
C LEU A 537 24.44 16.49 3.60
N ASP A 538 25.21 17.16 4.47
CA ASP A 538 24.71 17.67 5.75
C ASP A 538 23.85 18.91 5.49
N VAL A 539 22.53 18.80 5.70
CA VAL A 539 21.59 19.83 5.25
C VAL A 539 21.66 21.05 6.15
N GLU A 540 21.84 22.21 5.53
CA GLU A 540 21.84 23.51 6.19
C GLU A 540 20.73 24.40 5.63
N ILE A 541 19.99 25.06 6.52
CA ILE A 541 18.96 26.05 6.18
C ILE A 541 19.16 27.30 7.04
N ASN A 542 19.27 28.44 6.37
CA ASN A 542 19.37 29.75 6.99
C ASN A 542 18.20 30.62 6.52
N VAL A 543 17.50 31.23 7.47
CA VAL A 543 16.25 31.97 7.21
C VAL A 543 16.37 33.43 7.62
N SER A 544 15.88 34.32 6.76
CA SER A 544 15.60 35.73 7.01
C SER A 544 14.14 36.04 6.68
N ILE A 545 13.59 37.06 7.33
CA ILE A 545 12.18 37.44 7.19
C ILE A 545 12.06 38.92 6.85
N LEU A 546 11.19 39.23 5.90
CA LEU A 546 10.77 40.57 5.55
C LEU A 546 9.29 40.75 5.88
N LYS A 547 8.94 41.94 6.40
CA LYS A 547 7.57 42.36 6.69
C LYS A 547 7.25 43.59 5.84
N ASN A 548 6.09 43.63 5.21
CA ASN A 548 5.62 44.83 4.52
C ASN A 548 4.79 45.74 5.46
N GLU A 549 4.43 46.93 4.99
CA GLU A 549 3.65 47.92 5.77
C GLU A 549 2.28 47.41 6.22
N GLN A 550 1.70 46.45 5.49
CA GLN A 550 0.41 45.83 5.80
C GLN A 550 0.52 44.64 6.77
N GLY A 551 1.74 44.31 7.25
CA GLY A 551 1.99 43.21 8.17
C GLY A 551 2.12 41.83 7.53
N TYR A 552 2.22 41.75 6.21
CA TYR A 552 2.41 40.50 5.48
C TYR A 552 3.87 40.10 5.56
N VAL A 553 4.10 38.80 5.64
CA VAL A 553 5.43 38.26 5.89
C VAL A 553 5.93 37.53 4.65
N LYS A 554 7.21 37.74 4.34
CA LYS A 554 7.96 37.03 3.31
C LYS A 554 9.14 36.34 3.96
N VAL A 555 9.30 35.06 3.71
CA VAL A 555 10.39 34.24 4.24
C VAL A 555 11.37 33.98 3.10
N MET A 556 12.63 34.28 3.34
CA MET A 556 13.71 34.06 2.40
C MET A 556 14.85 33.32 3.08
N GLY A 557 15.71 32.70 2.31
CA GLY A 557 16.83 32.01 2.91
C GLY A 557 17.86 31.48 1.94
N LYS A 558 18.89 30.89 2.54
CA LYS A 558 19.91 30.12 1.86
C LYS A 558 19.89 28.70 2.36
N THR A 559 20.15 27.76 1.46
CA THR A 559 20.32 26.35 1.78
C THR A 559 21.34 25.73 0.84
N ASN A 560 21.98 24.66 1.29
CA ASN A 560 22.83 23.84 0.43
C ASN A 560 22.06 22.72 -0.30
N LEU A 561 20.73 22.63 -0.12
CA LEU A 561 19.90 21.70 -0.87
C LEU A 561 20.02 21.93 -2.38
N PHE A 562 19.92 20.83 -3.14
CA PHE A 562 19.93 20.86 -4.59
C PHE A 562 18.77 21.68 -5.16
N ASP A 563 19.00 22.29 -6.32
CA ASP A 563 17.97 23.03 -7.05
C ASP A 563 16.75 22.13 -7.36
N GLY A 564 15.57 22.74 -7.29
CA GLY A 564 14.29 22.05 -7.49
C GLY A 564 13.66 21.48 -6.21
N ALA A 565 14.31 21.60 -5.04
CA ALA A 565 13.72 21.21 -3.76
C ALA A 565 12.46 22.04 -3.47
N SER A 566 11.30 21.41 -3.39
CA SER A 566 10.02 22.07 -3.09
C SER A 566 9.80 22.15 -1.58
N LEU A 567 9.99 23.35 -1.03
CA LEU A 567 9.85 23.65 0.39
C LEU A 567 8.44 24.19 0.70
N LEU A 568 7.82 23.67 1.76
CA LEU A 568 6.66 24.28 2.38
C LEU A 568 7.13 25.14 3.56
N ILE A 569 6.83 26.43 3.49
CA ILE A 569 7.23 27.41 4.49
C ILE A 569 5.98 27.96 5.15
N GLY A 570 5.94 28.04 6.47
CA GLY A 570 4.79 28.63 7.12
C GLY A 570 4.94 28.87 8.61
N PHE A 571 4.01 29.66 9.13
CA PHE A 571 3.71 29.76 10.55
C PHE A 571 2.49 28.91 10.87
N SER A 572 2.14 28.79 12.15
CA SER A 572 0.93 28.09 12.61
C SER A 572 -0.38 28.57 11.94
N LYS A 573 -0.40 29.77 11.34
CA LYS A 573 -1.60 30.38 10.74
C LYS A 573 -1.44 30.86 9.28
N GLY A 574 -0.46 30.35 8.55
CA GLY A 574 -0.30 30.66 7.11
C GLY A 574 0.95 30.02 6.52
N SER A 575 0.86 29.54 5.27
CA SER A 575 1.95 28.86 4.58
C SER A 575 2.03 29.23 3.11
N ASP A 576 3.21 29.12 2.54
CA ASP A 576 3.49 29.24 1.12
C ASP A 576 4.44 28.12 0.66
N ARG A 577 4.39 27.78 -0.63
CA ARG A 577 5.28 26.78 -1.24
C ARG A 577 6.27 27.48 -2.16
N THR A 578 7.56 27.18 -1.98
CA THR A 578 8.64 27.72 -2.81
C THR A 578 9.59 26.63 -3.27
N THR A 579 10.48 26.95 -4.21
CA THR A 579 11.50 26.03 -4.70
C THR A 579 12.89 26.61 -4.49
N VAL A 580 13.87 25.73 -4.23
CA VAL A 580 15.27 26.14 -4.14
C VAL A 580 15.84 26.35 -5.54
N CYS A 581 16.48 27.50 -5.74
CA CYS A 581 17.20 27.84 -6.96
C CYS A 581 18.53 28.53 -6.61
N LYS A 582 19.64 27.96 -7.08
CA LYS A 582 21.02 28.41 -6.81
C LYS A 582 21.28 28.61 -5.31
N GLY A 583 20.84 27.65 -4.49
CA GLY A 583 21.01 27.65 -3.03
C GLY A 583 20.22 28.72 -2.29
N LYS A 584 19.20 29.31 -2.93
CA LYS A 584 18.30 30.31 -2.33
C LYS A 584 16.86 29.88 -2.47
N PHE A 585 16.01 30.32 -1.55
CA PHE A 585 14.56 30.18 -1.64
C PHE A 585 13.89 31.45 -1.12
N GLU A 586 12.70 31.72 -1.64
CA GLU A 586 11.93 32.90 -1.30
C GLU A 586 10.44 32.60 -1.45
N SER A 587 9.67 32.83 -0.39
CA SER A 587 8.21 32.75 -0.44
C SER A 587 7.61 34.00 -1.09
N ASN A 588 6.35 33.94 -1.48
CA ASN A 588 5.52 35.11 -1.65
C ASN A 588 5.22 35.77 -0.29
N PHE A 589 4.63 36.96 -0.32
CA PHE A 589 4.05 37.55 0.89
C PHE A 589 2.80 36.77 1.27
N PHE A 590 2.73 36.28 2.51
CA PHE A 590 1.55 35.61 3.05
C PHE A 590 1.12 36.22 4.39
N SER A 591 -0.13 35.94 4.77
CA SER A 591 -0.85 36.58 5.87
C SER A 591 -1.70 35.55 6.63
N ASP A 592 -2.19 35.92 7.82
CA ASP A 592 -3.14 35.12 8.59
C ASP A 592 -4.55 35.43 8.08
N LYS A 593 -5.07 34.55 7.20
CA LYS A 593 -6.45 34.65 6.64
C LYS A 593 -6.76 36.02 6.01
N GLY A 594 -5.79 36.62 5.32
CA GLY A 594 -5.96 37.93 4.67
C GLY A 594 -5.66 39.14 5.57
N GLN A 595 -5.33 38.92 6.85
CA GLN A 595 -4.89 39.96 7.78
C GLN A 595 -3.39 39.83 8.07
N GLY A 596 -2.67 40.96 8.09
CA GLY A 596 -1.25 40.99 8.44
C GLY A 596 -0.99 40.37 9.81
N PHE A 597 0.18 39.74 9.96
CA PHE A 597 0.57 39.15 11.23
C PHE A 597 0.77 40.25 12.29
N THR A 598 0.13 40.07 13.45
CA THR A 598 0.28 40.96 14.61
C THR A 598 1.70 40.86 15.21
N PRO A 599 2.17 41.88 15.95
CA PRO A 599 3.42 41.77 16.67
C PRO A 599 3.40 40.61 17.69
N GLY A 600 4.45 39.79 17.73
CA GLY A 600 4.50 38.61 18.57
C GLY A 600 5.60 37.62 18.20
N LYS A 601 5.71 36.54 18.98
CA LYS A 601 6.60 35.42 18.68
C LYS A 601 5.87 34.39 17.83
N TYR A 602 6.46 34.04 16.70
CA TYR A 602 5.95 33.05 15.76
C TYR A 602 7.00 31.98 15.50
N GLU A 603 6.55 30.74 15.40
CA GLU A 603 7.41 29.63 14.98
C GLU A 603 7.34 29.49 13.45
N CYS A 604 8.45 29.81 12.78
CA CYS A 604 8.58 29.61 11.34
C CYS A 604 9.05 28.18 11.08
N ASN A 605 8.22 27.41 10.40
CA ASN A 605 8.51 26.04 9.99
C ASN A 605 8.82 26.00 8.49
N ILE A 606 9.93 25.35 8.14
CA ILE A 606 10.29 25.02 6.77
C ILE A 606 10.40 23.51 6.68
N THR A 607 9.62 22.93 5.78
CA THR A 607 9.58 21.48 5.59
C THR A 607 9.82 21.09 4.14
N LEU A 608 10.60 20.04 3.93
CA LEU A 608 10.68 19.33 2.66
C LEU A 608 9.81 18.08 2.77
N SER A 609 8.80 17.98 1.89
CA SER A 609 7.90 16.83 1.83
C SER A 609 8.63 15.55 1.41
N ILE A 610 7.96 14.40 1.57
CA ILE A 610 8.51 13.09 1.23
C ILE A 610 8.97 13.00 -0.25
N PRO A 611 9.96 12.13 -0.57
CA PRO A 611 10.57 12.04 -1.90
C PRO A 611 9.56 11.88 -3.06
N ARG A 612 8.49 11.10 -2.87
CA ARG A 612 7.46 10.86 -3.91
C ARG A 612 6.69 12.12 -4.36
N THR A 613 6.78 13.21 -3.60
CA THR A 613 6.14 14.50 -3.94
C THR A 613 7.09 15.50 -4.59
N GLN A 614 8.38 15.17 -4.66
CA GLN A 614 9.41 16.02 -5.27
C GLN A 614 9.60 15.69 -6.76
N SER A 615 10.29 16.57 -7.48
CA SER A 615 10.63 16.35 -8.89
C SER A 615 11.57 15.16 -9.06
N LYS A 616 11.44 14.43 -10.18
CA LYS A 616 12.36 13.32 -10.52
C LYS A 616 13.82 13.77 -10.53
N GLU A 617 14.09 14.99 -11.00
CA GLU A 617 15.44 15.57 -11.02
C GLU A 617 16.02 15.72 -9.61
N PHE A 618 15.24 16.28 -8.68
CA PHE A 618 15.69 16.44 -7.29
C PHE A 618 15.94 15.09 -6.63
N VAL A 619 15.00 14.15 -6.77
CA VAL A 619 15.11 12.80 -6.20
C VAL A 619 16.30 12.03 -6.76
N SER A 620 16.66 12.23 -8.04
CA SER A 620 17.86 11.61 -8.62
C SER A 620 19.17 12.07 -7.96
N LYS A 621 19.18 13.25 -7.34
CA LYS A 621 20.33 13.81 -6.62
C LYS A 621 20.34 13.41 -5.16
N THR A 622 19.17 13.35 -4.51
CA THR A 622 19.04 13.07 -3.07
C THR A 622 18.85 11.59 -2.72
N GLY A 623 18.44 10.78 -3.68
CA GLY A 623 17.99 9.41 -3.46
C GLY A 623 16.51 9.32 -3.08
N ILE A 624 15.93 8.12 -3.24
CA ILE A 624 14.49 7.86 -3.05
C ILE A 624 14.05 7.81 -1.58
N GLU A 625 15.02 7.67 -0.67
CA GLU A 625 14.83 7.70 0.79
C GLU A 625 15.58 8.88 1.42
N TYR A 626 15.95 9.87 0.59
CA TYR A 626 16.88 10.94 0.96
C TYR A 626 18.17 10.41 1.58
N GLU A 627 18.63 9.22 1.19
CA GLU A 627 19.81 8.57 1.74
C GLU A 627 21.12 9.33 1.43
N ARG A 628 21.09 10.28 0.49
CA ARG A 628 22.19 11.22 0.23
C ARG A 628 22.05 12.54 0.98
N LEU A 629 21.12 12.64 1.93
CA LEU A 629 20.96 13.75 2.86
C LEU A 629 21.13 13.27 4.31
N LYS A 630 21.83 14.05 5.12
CA LYS A 630 22.08 13.79 6.54
C LYS A 630 22.03 15.08 7.36
N GLY A 631 22.29 14.95 8.65
CA GLY A 631 22.32 16.07 9.59
C GLY A 631 21.05 16.17 10.43
N PRO A 632 21.03 17.08 11.43
CA PRO A 632 19.97 17.16 12.43
C PRO A 632 18.60 17.61 11.87
N LEU A 633 18.60 18.24 10.69
CA LEU A 633 17.38 18.71 10.02
C LEU A 633 16.65 17.60 9.26
N VAL A 634 17.32 16.49 8.92
CA VAL A 634 16.72 15.36 8.22
C VAL A 634 16.01 14.46 9.23
N LYS A 635 14.68 14.38 9.13
CA LYS A 635 13.83 13.56 9.99
C LYS A 635 13.43 12.29 9.25
N ARG A 636 13.63 11.13 9.87
CA ARG A 636 13.36 9.81 9.29
C ARG A 636 12.28 9.09 10.09
N GLU A 637 11.14 9.75 10.24
CA GLU A 637 10.01 9.30 11.06
C GLU A 637 8.67 9.60 10.37
N GLY A 638 7.55 9.15 10.92
CA GLY A 638 6.24 9.41 10.34
C GLY A 638 6.00 8.61 9.04
N ILE A 639 5.45 9.29 8.03
CA ILE A 639 5.10 8.68 6.73
C ILE A 639 6.29 8.51 5.78
N GLY A 640 7.45 9.10 6.08
CA GLY A 640 8.63 9.06 5.22
C GLY A 640 9.71 10.05 5.64
N PRO A 641 10.90 9.99 5.01
CA PRO A 641 11.97 10.91 5.31
C PRO A 641 11.58 12.32 4.85
N THR A 642 11.79 13.29 5.72
CA THR A 642 11.50 14.70 5.50
C THR A 642 12.66 15.55 5.98
N ILE A 643 12.62 16.84 5.66
CA ILE A 643 13.50 17.83 6.30
C ILE A 643 12.59 18.74 7.08
N SER A 644 12.96 19.04 8.31
CA SER A 644 12.22 19.97 9.16
C SER A 644 13.18 20.94 9.83
N TYR A 645 12.94 22.22 9.61
CA TYR A 645 13.62 23.33 10.24
C TYR A 645 12.57 24.21 10.92
N SER A 646 12.79 24.50 12.21
CA SER A 646 11.96 25.43 12.97
C SER A 646 12.83 26.52 13.60
N LYS A 647 12.34 27.76 13.57
CA LYS A 647 12.95 28.89 14.27
C LYS A 647 11.88 29.83 14.83
N ILE A 648 12.02 30.18 16.11
CA ILE A 648 11.20 31.22 16.74
C ILE A 648 11.69 32.58 16.28
N ILE A 649 10.76 33.39 15.78
CA ILE A 649 11.01 34.72 15.25
C ILE A 649 10.05 35.70 15.89
N THR A 650 10.57 36.87 16.27
CA THR A 650 9.75 37.97 16.78
C THR A 650 9.38 38.89 15.62
N LEU A 651 8.10 39.00 15.32
CA LEU A 651 7.57 40.02 14.43
C LEU A 651 7.27 41.25 15.29
N ASN A 652 7.90 42.38 14.96
CA ASN A 652 7.65 43.66 15.61
C ASN A 652 6.55 44.45 14.90
#